data_AF-A0A814TEC0-F1
#
_entry.id   AF-A0A814TEC0-F1
#
_cell.length_a   1.000
_cell.length_b   1.000
_cell.length_c   1.000
_cell.angle_alpha   90.00
_cell.angle_beta   90.00
_cell.angle_gamma   90.00
#
_symmetry.space_group_name_H-M   'P 1'
#
loop_
_entity.id
_entity.type
_entity.pdbx_description
1 polymer ?
#
loop_
_entity_poly.entity_id
_entity_poly.type
_entity_poly.pdbx_seq_one_letter_code
_entity_poly.pdbx_strand_id
1 'polypeptide(L)'
;MGSFIWHQLLKDVLQKMSTDPISERKEMIDICYKYYRNNKKELQNIQRFEKIYKPDDAIQWYTKDCFIYRLINKALRTENIEVLHTFRYFINGLSTCLMNNYELIKDSQADIWQVYRGIKQTSDEIQLLKRSIGNLISTNGFFSTTRHRPVAEIYAGIGSNIDKFESLLFEININIQTHKNCIFADISCYSQFGDEEEVLFDLGTVFEILSVDYNPIDKYWLCKMASTDRGLQIADEYLTLRRGEMANEKIDLVILFGELLYDMGEYKKSQKYFENLLGSRNTDPNVYMGIAHAQYIQGQNEEAIINYKHALTKCDPSEFLLTAKILRYLALLYKFSGQNEMSLNYVTDVLKLLESNELSNESNRIRADVATLLPQIYNFLGNGTKALEYADTALNIIKTLVPCPHLDLVEALTSSALAYRKAGDYNASLDRQTKALEIIKQVLPDNHQYLGVALNNIGKAYYKKCDYDNAIHYLAQSLEVYANVWPGYHQRRAIPLNHLGKCYYRLNDYNQALDYYLQAMEMLEKTVSSNHTDRAYTVKNIGEVYLDLLDFDKALTYFRHAMNIYKENTRDNSTQPDVAKCYYLIGRVYLKQNDSEHALELFLLTWNMWQSALIHNHPDLALCAESCGHAYLGRLDYGKALEYFSKALDIYEKGLTFNEAKITVIKNLIDDTKQKIHENNLNSL
;
A
#
# COMPACT_ATOMS: atom_id res chain seq x y z
N MET A 1 -6.87 3.34 -12.62
CA MET A 1 -6.83 4.62 -13.35
C MET A 1 -5.99 4.41 -14.60
N GLY A 2 -6.46 4.74 -15.80
CA GLY A 2 -5.70 4.48 -17.03
C GLY A 2 -4.50 5.42 -17.18
N SER A 3 -3.40 4.95 -17.77
CA SER A 3 -2.18 5.74 -18.05
C SER A 3 -2.40 6.95 -18.97
N PHE A 4 -3.58 7.08 -19.60
CA PHE A 4 -3.90 8.24 -20.42
C PHE A 4 -4.15 9.51 -19.60
N ILE A 5 -4.66 9.39 -18.36
CA ILE A 5 -4.93 10.56 -17.49
C ILE A 5 -3.64 11.28 -17.12
N TRP A 6 -2.54 10.52 -16.99
CA TRP A 6 -1.19 11.07 -16.79
C TRP A 6 -0.82 12.10 -17.86
N HIS A 7 -0.94 11.74 -19.13
CA HIS A 7 -0.52 12.59 -20.24
C HIS A 7 -1.42 13.82 -20.41
N GLN A 8 -2.72 13.67 -20.10
CA GLN A 8 -3.67 14.77 -20.08
C GLN A 8 -3.30 15.82 -19.02
N LEU A 9 -3.04 15.39 -17.78
CA LEU A 9 -2.71 16.30 -16.68
C LEU A 9 -1.27 16.82 -16.74
N LEU A 10 -0.33 16.05 -17.29
CA LEU A 10 1.07 16.43 -17.43
C LEU A 10 1.24 17.76 -18.16
N LYS A 11 0.51 17.97 -19.25
CA LYS A 11 0.57 19.21 -20.04
C LYS A 11 0.23 20.42 -19.17
N ASP A 12 -0.90 20.38 -18.49
CA ASP A 12 -1.37 21.50 -17.66
C ASP A 12 -0.42 21.80 -16.49
N VAL A 13 0.22 20.77 -15.96
CA VAL A 13 1.21 20.88 -14.88
C VAL A 13 2.48 21.55 -15.40
N LEU A 14 3.03 21.10 -16.53
CA LEU A 14 4.20 21.71 -17.15
C LEU A 14 3.95 23.18 -17.51
N GLN A 15 2.73 23.53 -17.91
CA GLN A 15 2.33 24.91 -18.15
C GLN A 15 2.31 25.73 -16.86
N LYS A 16 1.71 25.23 -15.78
CA LYS A 16 1.64 25.95 -14.48
C LYS A 16 2.98 26.04 -13.74
N MET A 17 3.90 25.11 -13.99
CA MET A 17 5.26 25.15 -13.45
C MET A 17 6.14 26.21 -14.11
N SER A 18 5.80 26.64 -15.33
CA SER A 18 6.57 27.66 -16.03
C SER A 18 6.30 29.01 -15.37
N THR A 19 7.33 29.55 -14.72
CA THR A 19 7.25 30.77 -13.90
C THR A 19 8.25 31.82 -14.37
N ASP A 20 9.43 31.40 -14.86
CA ASP A 20 10.45 32.27 -15.43
C ASP A 20 11.03 31.66 -16.71
N PRO A 21 10.49 32.05 -17.89
CA PRO A 21 10.94 31.55 -19.18
C PRO A 21 12.45 31.75 -19.45
N ILE A 22 13.07 32.78 -18.88
CA ILE A 22 14.49 33.09 -19.13
C ILE A 22 15.38 32.11 -18.36
N SER A 23 15.11 31.93 -17.07
CA SER A 23 15.83 30.98 -16.23
C SER A 23 15.63 29.53 -16.71
N GLU A 24 14.39 29.18 -17.08
CA GLU A 24 14.03 27.85 -17.60
C GLU A 24 14.76 27.51 -18.90
N ARG A 25 14.82 28.45 -19.83
CA ARG A 25 15.56 28.29 -21.08
C ARG A 25 17.05 28.05 -20.79
N LYS A 26 17.62 28.80 -19.86
CA LYS A 26 19.04 28.67 -19.48
C LYS A 26 19.31 27.31 -18.82
N GLU A 27 18.50 26.91 -17.85
CA GLU A 27 18.55 25.60 -17.18
C GLU A 27 18.55 24.46 -18.19
N MET A 28 17.60 24.50 -19.14
CA MET A 28 17.48 23.50 -20.20
C MET A 28 18.75 23.41 -21.06
N ILE A 29 19.30 24.55 -21.49
CA ILE A 29 20.49 24.61 -22.34
C ILE A 29 21.72 24.10 -21.58
N ASP A 30 21.91 24.50 -20.32
CA ASP A 30 23.03 24.08 -19.48
C ASP A 30 23.05 22.55 -19.29
N ILE A 31 21.87 21.96 -19.04
CA ILE A 31 21.72 20.50 -18.94
C ILE A 31 22.02 19.82 -20.27
N CYS A 32 21.60 20.39 -21.41
CA CYS A 32 21.92 19.87 -22.73
C CYS A 32 23.43 19.85 -23.00
N TYR A 33 24.15 20.93 -22.67
CA TYR A 33 25.61 20.98 -22.78
C TYR A 33 26.28 19.89 -21.93
N LYS A 34 25.80 19.67 -20.71
CA LYS A 34 26.31 18.63 -19.82
C LYS A 34 26.07 17.22 -20.37
N TYR A 35 24.86 16.96 -20.87
CA TYR A 35 24.46 15.66 -21.42
C TYR A 35 25.26 15.31 -22.69
N TYR A 36 25.42 16.28 -23.60
CA TYR A 36 26.10 16.09 -24.88
C TYR A 36 27.57 16.54 -24.88
N ARG A 37 28.22 16.66 -23.71
CA ARG A 37 29.62 17.12 -23.57
C ARG A 37 30.64 16.45 -24.50
N ASN A 38 30.38 15.19 -24.89
CA ASN A 38 31.26 14.39 -25.75
C ASN A 38 30.76 14.29 -27.21
N ASN A 39 29.66 14.95 -27.58
CA ASN A 39 29.06 14.88 -28.92
C ASN A 39 29.16 16.24 -29.65
N LYS A 40 30.21 16.39 -30.48
CA LYS A 40 30.49 17.64 -31.21
C LYS A 40 29.32 18.11 -32.11
N LYS A 41 28.60 17.18 -32.75
CA LYS A 41 27.46 17.51 -33.64
C LYS A 41 26.32 18.14 -32.83
N GLU A 42 25.97 17.53 -31.70
CA GLU A 42 24.89 18.08 -30.87
C GLU A 42 25.29 19.35 -30.14
N LEU A 43 26.56 19.51 -29.74
CA LEU A 43 27.06 20.78 -29.18
C LEU A 43 26.90 21.96 -30.15
N GLN A 44 27.15 21.74 -31.44
CA GLN A 44 26.89 22.77 -32.47
C GLN A 44 25.40 23.07 -32.63
N ASN A 45 24.54 22.05 -32.57
CA ASN A 45 23.09 22.23 -32.59
C ASN A 45 22.60 23.03 -31.38
N ILE A 46 23.12 22.76 -30.18
CA ILE A 46 22.80 23.47 -28.93
C ILE A 46 23.23 24.94 -29.03
N GLN A 47 24.47 25.21 -29.46
CA GLN A 47 24.96 26.59 -29.69
C GLN A 47 24.10 27.36 -30.68
N ARG A 48 23.63 26.69 -31.75
CA ARG A 48 22.73 27.31 -32.72
C ARG A 48 21.37 27.60 -32.09
N PHE A 49 20.79 26.63 -31.39
CA PHE A 49 19.53 26.78 -30.68
C PHE A 49 19.57 27.95 -29.70
N GLU A 50 20.60 28.04 -28.87
CA GLU A 50 20.81 29.12 -27.90
C GLU A 50 20.84 30.51 -28.54
N LYS A 51 21.36 30.64 -29.77
CA LYS A 51 21.46 31.93 -30.47
C LYS A 51 20.17 32.34 -31.17
N ILE A 52 19.45 31.42 -31.80
CA ILE A 52 18.38 31.76 -32.76
C ILE A 52 16.98 31.33 -32.34
N TYR A 53 16.83 30.43 -31.38
CA TYR A 53 15.52 29.88 -31.02
C TYR A 53 14.56 30.95 -30.47
N LYS A 54 13.35 30.98 -31.04
CA LYS A 54 12.17 31.64 -30.48
C LYS A 54 11.06 30.60 -30.24
N PRO A 55 10.13 30.85 -29.29
CA PRO A 55 9.01 29.94 -29.04
C PRO A 55 8.20 29.60 -30.28
N ASP A 56 7.99 30.55 -31.20
CA ASP A 56 7.25 30.35 -32.45
C ASP A 56 7.93 29.36 -33.41
N ASP A 57 9.23 29.11 -33.25
CA ASP A 57 10.02 28.16 -34.05
C ASP A 57 9.98 26.73 -33.48
N ALA A 58 9.19 26.47 -32.42
CA ALA A 58 9.22 25.20 -31.68
C ALA A 58 8.93 23.99 -32.57
N ILE A 59 7.96 24.09 -33.49
CA ILE A 59 7.63 23.01 -34.43
C ILE A 59 8.86 22.66 -35.29
N GLN A 60 9.53 23.66 -35.87
CA GLN A 60 10.71 23.47 -36.72
C GLN A 60 11.87 22.80 -35.98
N TRP A 61 12.05 23.15 -34.71
CA TRP A 61 13.10 22.55 -33.88
C TRP A 61 12.75 21.14 -33.40
N TYR A 62 11.46 20.85 -33.21
CA TYR A 62 11.00 19.53 -32.83
C TYR A 62 11.09 18.53 -34.01
N THR A 63 10.82 18.96 -35.25
CA THR A 63 10.89 18.10 -36.45
C THR A 63 12.32 17.84 -36.92
N LYS A 64 13.29 18.65 -36.49
CA LYS A 64 14.70 18.50 -36.87
C LYS A 64 15.38 17.34 -36.13
N ASP A 65 16.21 16.57 -36.84
CA ASP A 65 17.08 15.55 -36.22
C ASP A 65 18.18 16.19 -35.34
N CYS A 66 17.82 16.50 -34.11
CA CYS A 66 18.68 17.12 -33.12
C CYS A 66 18.34 16.64 -31.69
N PHE A 67 19.12 17.14 -30.73
CA PHE A 67 18.98 16.80 -29.30
C PHE A 67 17.55 16.92 -28.75
N ILE A 68 16.75 17.88 -29.22
CA ILE A 68 15.40 18.18 -28.72
C ILE A 68 14.46 17.01 -28.97
N TYR A 69 14.27 16.63 -30.24
CA TYR A 69 13.42 15.50 -30.62
C TYR A 69 13.79 14.24 -29.85
N ARG A 70 15.09 13.93 -29.77
CA ARG A 70 15.58 12.71 -29.13
C ARG A 70 15.36 12.70 -27.62
N LEU A 71 15.65 13.80 -26.93
CA LEU A 71 15.51 13.87 -25.47
C LEU A 71 14.04 13.91 -25.05
N ILE A 72 13.21 14.73 -25.70
CA ILE A 72 11.78 14.83 -25.38
C ILE A 72 11.06 13.52 -25.67
N ASN A 73 11.22 12.93 -26.85
CA ASN A 73 10.52 11.68 -27.18
C ASN A 73 11.05 10.49 -26.40
N LYS A 74 12.33 10.48 -25.99
CA LYS A 74 12.81 9.49 -25.04
C LYS A 74 12.16 9.70 -23.67
N ALA A 75 12.14 10.93 -23.17
CA ALA A 75 11.58 11.26 -21.87
C ALA A 75 10.09 10.96 -21.76
N LEU A 76 9.29 11.29 -22.78
CA LEU A 76 7.87 10.98 -22.83
C LEU A 76 7.64 9.45 -22.84
N ARG A 77 8.38 8.70 -23.68
CA ARG A 77 8.29 7.23 -23.73
C ARG A 77 8.71 6.54 -22.43
N THR A 78 9.69 7.09 -21.71
CA THR A 78 10.17 6.53 -20.44
C THR A 78 9.55 7.18 -19.21
N GLU A 79 8.59 8.09 -19.40
CA GLU A 79 8.00 8.92 -18.34
C GLU A 79 9.06 9.57 -17.42
N ASN A 80 10.13 10.10 -18.00
CA ASN A 80 11.21 10.72 -17.26
C ASN A 80 10.85 12.16 -16.89
N ILE A 81 10.23 12.32 -15.73
CA ILE A 81 9.71 13.60 -15.23
C ILE A 81 10.80 14.67 -15.14
N GLU A 82 12.03 14.31 -14.77
CA GLU A 82 13.11 15.30 -14.65
C GLU A 82 13.45 15.93 -15.99
N VAL A 83 13.57 15.11 -17.04
CA VAL A 83 13.83 15.61 -18.38
C VAL A 83 12.61 16.40 -18.89
N LEU A 84 11.39 15.93 -18.64
CA LEU A 84 10.17 16.66 -19.03
C LEU A 84 10.06 18.02 -18.32
N HIS A 85 10.39 18.08 -17.03
CA HIS A 85 10.46 19.32 -16.26
C HIS A 85 11.55 20.24 -16.82
N THR A 86 12.76 19.74 -17.05
CA THR A 86 13.84 20.55 -17.65
C THR A 86 13.43 21.11 -19.03
N PHE A 87 12.69 20.34 -19.83
CA PHE A 87 12.22 20.76 -21.16
C PHE A 87 10.86 21.46 -21.15
N ARG A 88 10.29 21.79 -19.98
CA ARG A 88 8.96 22.45 -19.84
C ARG A 88 8.81 23.69 -20.70
N TYR A 89 9.84 24.52 -20.76
CA TYR A 89 9.86 25.73 -21.59
C TYR A 89 9.65 25.43 -23.08
N PHE A 90 10.36 24.41 -23.60
CA PHE A 90 10.21 24.00 -25.00
C PHE A 90 8.87 23.31 -25.26
N ILE A 91 8.45 22.41 -24.37
CA ILE A 91 7.17 21.68 -24.49
C ILE A 91 5.99 22.67 -24.51
N ASN A 92 5.99 23.68 -23.64
CA ASN A 92 4.96 24.72 -23.62
C ASN A 92 4.97 25.55 -24.91
N GLY A 93 6.14 25.92 -25.42
CA GLY A 93 6.28 26.61 -26.70
C GLY A 93 5.73 25.79 -27.87
N LEU A 94 6.02 24.49 -27.90
CA LEU A 94 5.52 23.57 -28.92
C LEU A 94 4.00 23.43 -28.88
N SER A 95 3.42 23.17 -27.70
CA SER A 95 1.96 23.09 -27.55
C SER A 95 1.26 24.40 -27.90
N THR A 96 1.86 25.55 -27.56
CA THR A 96 1.32 26.87 -27.95
C THR A 96 1.32 27.06 -29.47
N CYS A 97 2.40 26.66 -30.14
CA CYS A 97 2.47 26.70 -31.61
C CYS A 97 1.43 25.78 -32.26
N LEU A 98 1.26 24.56 -31.74
CA LEU A 98 0.24 23.63 -32.24
C LEU A 98 -1.16 24.21 -32.06
N MET A 99 -1.45 24.79 -30.90
CA MET A 99 -2.75 25.41 -30.63
C MET A 99 -3.02 26.62 -31.53
N ASN A 100 -2.04 27.49 -31.74
CA ASN A 100 -2.18 28.64 -32.65
C ASN A 100 -2.47 28.20 -34.09
N ASN A 101 -1.84 27.12 -34.57
CA ASN A 101 -2.10 26.57 -35.90
C ASN A 101 -3.49 25.90 -35.98
N TYR A 102 -3.87 25.17 -34.93
CA TYR A 102 -5.20 24.55 -34.83
C TYR A 102 -6.32 25.59 -34.88
N GLU A 103 -6.14 26.71 -34.18
CA GLU A 103 -7.09 27.84 -34.15
C GLU A 103 -7.34 28.46 -35.53
N LEU A 104 -6.40 28.35 -36.47
CA LEU A 104 -6.58 28.82 -37.85
C LEU A 104 -7.47 27.88 -38.69
N ILE A 105 -7.55 26.60 -38.34
CA ILE A 105 -8.24 25.57 -39.12
C ILE A 105 -9.54 25.06 -38.46
N LYS A 106 -9.76 25.36 -37.18
CA LYS A 106 -10.92 24.87 -36.40
C LYS A 106 -12.28 25.26 -36.97
N ASP A 107 -12.34 26.39 -37.68
CA ASP A 107 -13.57 26.94 -38.30
C ASP A 107 -13.64 26.64 -39.82
N SER A 108 -12.76 25.78 -40.33
CA SER A 108 -12.78 25.37 -41.74
C SER A 108 -14.00 24.49 -42.06
N GLN A 109 -14.46 24.54 -43.32
CA GLN A 109 -15.63 23.77 -43.80
C GLN A 109 -15.37 22.26 -43.97
N ALA A 110 -14.13 21.78 -43.75
CA ALA A 110 -13.81 20.37 -43.86
C ALA A 110 -14.22 19.62 -42.58
N ASP A 111 -15.33 18.87 -42.65
CA ASP A 111 -15.89 18.18 -41.47
C ASP A 111 -14.98 17.07 -40.92
N ILE A 112 -14.23 16.37 -41.78
CA ILE A 112 -13.44 15.19 -41.40
C ILE A 112 -12.07 15.23 -42.09
N TRP A 113 -11.00 15.11 -41.29
CA TRP A 113 -9.64 14.86 -41.76
C TRP A 113 -9.28 13.39 -41.52
N GLN A 114 -8.52 12.80 -42.45
CA GLN A 114 -8.01 11.44 -42.31
C GLN A 114 -6.48 11.46 -42.32
N VAL A 115 -5.88 10.85 -41.31
CA VAL A 115 -4.43 10.74 -41.15
C VAL A 115 -4.01 9.31 -40.83
N TYR A 116 -2.76 9.00 -41.11
CA TYR A 116 -2.21 7.64 -41.06
C TYR A 116 -0.91 7.62 -40.27
N ARG A 117 -0.67 6.51 -39.56
CA ARG A 117 0.61 6.23 -38.91
C ARG A 117 0.97 4.77 -39.00
N GLY A 118 2.12 4.48 -39.60
CA GLY A 118 2.69 3.13 -39.62
C GLY A 118 3.65 2.90 -38.47
N ILE A 119 3.58 1.71 -37.86
CA ILE A 119 4.51 1.26 -36.82
C ILE A 119 4.69 -0.25 -36.88
N LYS A 120 5.83 -0.73 -36.35
CA LYS A 120 6.04 -2.14 -36.04
C LYS A 120 5.74 -2.40 -34.57
N GLN A 121 4.94 -3.43 -34.28
CA GLN A 121 4.46 -3.75 -32.94
C GLN A 121 4.61 -5.24 -32.65
N THR A 122 4.64 -5.60 -31.37
CA THR A 122 4.65 -7.00 -30.94
C THR A 122 3.25 -7.61 -31.04
N SER A 123 3.18 -8.94 -31.16
CA SER A 123 1.91 -9.67 -31.17
C SER A 123 1.08 -9.41 -29.90
N ASP A 124 1.74 -9.24 -28.74
CA ASP A 124 1.08 -8.97 -27.47
C ASP A 124 0.42 -7.58 -27.44
N GLU A 125 1.10 -6.55 -27.98
CA GLU A 125 0.54 -5.21 -28.10
C GLU A 125 -0.67 -5.19 -29.04
N ILE A 126 -0.63 -5.95 -30.14
CA ILE A 126 -1.78 -6.07 -31.07
C ILE A 126 -2.96 -6.78 -30.38
N GLN A 127 -2.70 -7.82 -29.58
CA GLN A 127 -3.75 -8.44 -28.77
C GLN A 127 -4.35 -7.46 -27.76
N LEU A 128 -3.53 -6.60 -27.14
CA LEU A 128 -4.00 -5.58 -26.23
C LEU A 128 -4.89 -4.55 -26.94
N LEU A 129 -4.53 -4.11 -28.15
CA LEU A 129 -5.36 -3.22 -28.97
C LEU A 129 -6.72 -3.86 -29.28
N LYS A 130 -6.74 -5.15 -29.64
CA LYS A 130 -8.00 -5.89 -29.90
C LYS A 130 -8.90 -5.97 -28.67
N ARG A 131 -8.33 -6.21 -27.49
CA ARG A 131 -9.08 -6.22 -26.22
C ARG A 131 -9.57 -4.83 -25.83
N SER A 132 -8.98 -3.78 -26.39
CA SER A 132 -9.28 -2.39 -26.13
C SER A 132 -10.21 -1.74 -27.17
N ILE A 133 -10.83 -2.52 -28.07
CA ILE A 133 -11.83 -1.99 -29.01
C ILE A 133 -13.01 -1.38 -28.22
N GLY A 134 -13.41 -0.17 -28.59
CA GLY A 134 -14.41 0.65 -27.88
C GLY A 134 -13.86 1.41 -26.67
N ASN A 135 -12.59 1.23 -26.33
CA ASN A 135 -11.90 1.99 -25.27
C ASN A 135 -11.01 3.09 -25.86
N LEU A 136 -10.50 3.91 -24.95
CA LEU A 136 -9.61 5.02 -25.24
C LEU A 136 -8.14 4.58 -25.29
N ILE A 137 -7.39 5.14 -26.23
CA ILE A 137 -5.94 5.03 -26.33
C ILE A 137 -5.33 6.43 -26.36
N SER A 138 -4.25 6.62 -25.58
CA SER A 138 -3.44 7.83 -25.62
C SER A 138 -2.06 7.50 -26.16
N THR A 139 -1.43 8.48 -26.79
CA THR A 139 -0.07 8.37 -27.28
C THR A 139 0.90 8.78 -26.17
N ASN A 140 2.02 8.07 -26.04
CA ASN A 140 3.05 8.35 -25.03
C ASN A 140 3.88 9.61 -25.38
N GLY A 141 3.23 10.67 -25.86
CA GLY A 141 3.86 11.91 -26.32
C GLY A 141 3.12 12.60 -27.48
N PHE A 142 3.78 13.61 -28.06
CA PHE A 142 3.36 14.24 -29.32
C PHE A 142 3.32 13.19 -30.43
N PHE A 143 2.24 13.18 -31.21
CA PHE A 143 1.99 12.09 -32.15
C PHE A 143 2.06 12.59 -33.59
N SER A 144 3.11 12.18 -34.29
CA SER A 144 3.34 12.52 -35.70
C SER A 144 2.64 11.51 -36.61
N THR A 145 1.90 12.03 -37.58
CA THR A 145 1.09 11.28 -38.55
C THR A 145 1.25 11.91 -39.93
N THR A 146 0.74 11.27 -40.97
CA THR A 146 0.77 11.78 -42.35
C THR A 146 -0.61 11.69 -42.99
N ARG A 147 -0.97 12.64 -43.86
CA ARG A 147 -2.18 12.54 -44.70
C ARG A 147 -1.97 11.61 -45.90
N HIS A 148 -0.73 11.29 -46.24
CA HIS A 148 -0.37 10.38 -47.31
C HIS A 148 -0.21 8.95 -46.81
N ARG A 149 -1.25 8.14 -47.01
CA ARG A 149 -1.26 6.72 -46.65
C ARG A 149 -0.01 5.93 -47.11
N PRO A 150 0.51 6.07 -48.36
CA PRO A 150 1.68 5.31 -48.78
C PRO A 150 2.93 5.57 -47.92
N VAL A 151 3.09 6.78 -47.39
CA VAL A 151 4.20 7.12 -46.49
C VAL A 151 4.08 6.33 -45.19
N ALA A 152 2.88 6.26 -44.59
CA ALA A 152 2.63 5.47 -43.40
C ALA A 152 2.83 3.96 -43.63
N GLU A 153 2.45 3.44 -44.79
CA GLU A 153 2.64 2.02 -45.15
C GLU A 153 4.13 1.63 -45.18
N ILE A 154 5.00 2.53 -45.67
CA ILE A 154 6.46 2.35 -45.63
C ILE A 154 6.95 2.26 -44.19
N TYR A 155 6.50 3.16 -43.29
CA TYR A 155 6.89 3.14 -41.88
C TYR A 155 6.38 1.93 -41.11
N ALA A 156 5.21 1.39 -41.46
CA ALA A 156 4.70 0.11 -40.94
C ALA A 156 5.56 -1.08 -41.43
N GLY A 157 6.35 -0.90 -42.49
CA GLY A 157 7.15 -1.95 -43.12
C GLY A 157 6.28 -3.00 -43.80
N ILE A 158 5.14 -2.59 -44.38
CA ILE A 158 4.25 -3.47 -45.13
C ILE A 158 5.05 -4.09 -46.29
N GLY A 159 5.04 -5.42 -46.37
CA GLY A 159 5.85 -6.18 -47.34
C GLY A 159 7.28 -6.54 -46.88
N SER A 160 7.71 -6.17 -45.66
CA SER A 160 9.01 -6.58 -45.09
C SER A 160 8.86 -7.75 -44.09
N ASN A 161 9.47 -8.91 -44.40
CA ASN A 161 9.50 -10.06 -43.49
C ASN A 161 10.62 -9.89 -42.46
N ILE A 162 10.29 -9.48 -41.23
CA ILE A 162 11.21 -9.57 -40.08
C ILE A 162 10.47 -10.26 -38.94
N ASP A 163 10.96 -11.44 -38.54
CA ASP A 163 10.25 -12.46 -37.73
C ASP A 163 9.84 -12.08 -36.29
N LYS A 164 10.06 -10.84 -35.83
CA LYS A 164 9.80 -10.45 -34.42
C LYS A 164 8.73 -9.38 -34.22
N PHE A 165 8.32 -8.67 -35.26
CA PHE A 165 7.35 -7.59 -35.15
C PHE A 165 6.36 -7.66 -36.30
N GLU A 166 5.12 -7.32 -36.00
CA GLU A 166 4.01 -7.27 -36.94
C GLU A 166 3.81 -5.83 -37.42
N SER A 167 3.46 -5.69 -38.71
CA SER A 167 3.15 -4.39 -39.32
C SER A 167 1.77 -3.92 -38.89
N LEU A 168 1.69 -2.70 -38.35
CA LEU A 168 0.45 -2.06 -37.91
C LEU A 168 0.31 -0.69 -38.58
N LEU A 169 -0.84 -0.46 -39.19
CA LEU A 169 -1.24 0.81 -39.77
C LEU A 169 -2.40 1.37 -38.96
N PHE A 170 -2.20 2.54 -38.36
CA PHE A 170 -3.27 3.34 -37.79
C PHE A 170 -3.92 4.18 -38.88
N GLU A 171 -5.25 4.12 -38.97
CA GLU A 171 -6.10 4.97 -39.81
C GLU A 171 -7.01 5.77 -38.88
N ILE A 172 -6.81 7.08 -38.84
CA ILE A 172 -7.38 7.96 -37.81
C ILE A 172 -8.28 8.99 -38.46
N ASN A 173 -9.55 8.97 -38.07
CA ASN A 173 -10.54 9.94 -38.51
C ASN A 173 -10.64 11.05 -37.46
N ILE A 174 -10.36 12.29 -37.88
CA ILE A 174 -10.42 13.47 -37.03
C ILE A 174 -11.66 14.26 -37.42
N ASN A 175 -12.62 14.36 -36.51
CA ASN A 175 -13.77 15.26 -36.68
C ASN A 175 -13.51 16.55 -35.89
N ILE A 176 -13.25 17.63 -36.63
CA ILE A 176 -12.86 18.94 -36.07
C ILE A 176 -14.07 19.66 -35.43
N GLN A 177 -15.28 19.45 -35.98
CA GLN A 177 -16.48 20.12 -35.49
C GLN A 177 -17.01 19.51 -34.19
N THR A 178 -16.96 18.17 -34.06
CA THR A 178 -17.48 17.46 -32.90
C THR A 178 -16.47 17.32 -31.77
N HIS A 179 -15.17 17.29 -32.05
CA HIS A 179 -14.11 17.03 -31.07
C HIS A 179 -13.11 18.16 -31.02
N LYS A 180 -13.54 19.30 -30.47
CA LYS A 180 -12.79 20.55 -30.50
C LYS A 180 -11.52 20.54 -29.66
N ASN A 181 -11.37 19.57 -28.75
CA ASN A 181 -10.22 19.47 -27.85
C ASN A 181 -9.09 18.57 -28.38
N CYS A 182 -9.28 17.95 -29.54
CA CYS A 182 -8.22 17.21 -30.22
C CYS A 182 -7.29 18.18 -30.97
N ILE A 183 -6.31 18.77 -30.27
CA ILE A 183 -5.40 19.77 -30.83
C ILE A 183 -4.34 19.12 -31.73
N PHE A 184 -4.22 19.61 -32.97
CA PHE A 184 -3.19 19.20 -33.92
C PHE A 184 -2.83 20.34 -34.89
N ALA A 185 -1.70 20.22 -35.56
CA ALA A 185 -1.30 21.13 -36.62
C ALA A 185 -0.84 20.36 -37.86
N ASP A 186 -1.19 20.88 -39.04
CA ASP A 186 -0.52 20.53 -40.30
C ASP A 186 0.85 21.22 -40.30
N ILE A 187 1.91 20.42 -40.24
CA ILE A 187 3.29 20.89 -40.13
C ILE A 187 4.07 20.64 -41.42
N SER A 188 3.40 20.33 -42.54
CA SER A 188 4.00 20.14 -43.86
C SER A 188 4.96 21.28 -44.26
N CYS A 189 4.56 22.52 -44.02
CA CYS A 189 5.37 23.72 -44.29
C CYS A 189 6.63 23.87 -43.41
N TYR A 190 6.71 23.13 -42.31
CA TYR A 190 7.79 23.20 -41.31
C TYR A 190 8.59 21.90 -41.20
N SER A 191 8.06 20.79 -41.75
CA SER A 191 8.71 19.49 -41.74
C SER A 191 9.95 19.51 -42.63
N GLN A 192 10.97 18.75 -42.23
CA GLN A 192 12.14 18.53 -43.07
C GLN A 192 11.77 17.72 -44.34
N PHE A 193 10.61 17.07 -44.33
CA PHE A 193 10.06 16.27 -45.41
C PHE A 193 8.80 16.92 -45.96
N GLY A 194 8.97 17.98 -46.77
CA GLY A 194 7.85 18.79 -47.30
C GLY A 194 6.81 18.01 -48.11
N ASP A 195 7.17 16.81 -48.59
CA ASP A 195 6.28 15.93 -49.37
C ASP A 195 5.45 14.97 -48.50
N GLU A 196 5.63 14.94 -47.17
CA GLU A 196 4.97 13.95 -46.29
C GLU A 196 3.60 14.40 -45.75
N GLU A 197 3.11 15.62 -46.05
CA GLU A 197 1.87 16.19 -45.49
C GLU A 197 1.71 15.85 -43.99
N GLU A 198 2.76 16.14 -43.21
CA GLU A 198 2.88 15.70 -41.83
C GLU A 198 1.91 16.46 -40.91
N VAL A 199 1.20 15.72 -40.06
CA VAL A 199 0.28 16.24 -39.06
C VAL A 199 0.74 15.83 -37.67
N LEU A 200 0.92 16.81 -36.78
CA LEU A 200 1.41 16.61 -35.42
C LEU A 200 0.32 16.91 -34.40
N PHE A 201 -0.02 15.93 -33.57
CA PHE A 201 -0.96 16.08 -32.46
C PHE A 201 -0.24 16.52 -31.19
N ASP A 202 -0.96 17.30 -30.39
CA ASP A 202 -0.47 17.81 -29.10
C ASP A 202 -0.37 16.71 -28.04
N LEU A 203 0.42 16.99 -26.99
CA LEU A 203 0.62 16.11 -25.86
C LEU A 203 -0.70 15.81 -25.15
N GLY A 204 -0.92 14.53 -24.84
CA GLY A 204 -2.10 14.08 -24.11
C GLY A 204 -3.27 13.67 -25.00
N THR A 205 -3.24 13.95 -26.30
CA THR A 205 -4.33 13.59 -27.23
C THR A 205 -4.74 12.12 -27.08
N VAL A 206 -6.06 11.90 -27.04
CA VAL A 206 -6.67 10.58 -26.85
C VAL A 206 -7.58 10.28 -28.04
N PHE A 207 -7.63 9.01 -28.40
CA PHE A 207 -8.43 8.50 -29.51
C PHE A 207 -9.27 7.30 -29.05
N GLU A 208 -10.37 7.05 -29.74
CA GLU A 208 -11.17 5.84 -29.54
C GLU A 208 -10.78 4.77 -30.56
N ILE A 209 -10.56 3.53 -30.10
CA ILE A 209 -10.27 2.39 -31.00
C ILE A 209 -11.60 1.85 -31.54
N LEU A 210 -11.79 1.93 -32.85
CA LEU A 210 -13.02 1.49 -33.53
C LEU A 210 -12.94 0.04 -33.98
N SER A 211 -11.83 -0.35 -34.62
CA SER A 211 -11.60 -1.73 -35.06
C SER A 211 -10.12 -2.05 -35.17
N VAL A 212 -9.78 -3.34 -35.11
CA VAL A 212 -8.42 -3.85 -35.33
C VAL A 212 -8.52 -5.09 -36.21
N ASP A 213 -8.29 -4.89 -37.51
CA ASP A 213 -8.56 -5.87 -38.56
C ASP A 213 -7.24 -6.35 -39.21
N TYR A 214 -7.15 -7.62 -39.59
CA TYR A 214 -5.99 -8.13 -40.33
C TYR A 214 -6.24 -8.06 -41.82
N ASN A 215 -5.31 -7.47 -42.58
CA ASN A 215 -5.27 -7.60 -44.03
C ASN A 215 -4.38 -8.80 -44.41
N PRO A 216 -4.95 -9.92 -44.91
CA PRO A 216 -4.18 -11.11 -45.24
C PRO A 216 -3.39 -10.99 -46.55
N ILE A 217 -3.76 -10.05 -47.44
CA ILE A 217 -3.12 -9.87 -48.75
C ILE A 217 -1.75 -9.20 -48.56
N ASP A 218 -1.77 -8.07 -47.86
CA ASP A 218 -0.58 -7.23 -47.66
C ASP A 218 0.11 -7.50 -46.31
N LYS A 219 -0.43 -8.44 -45.52
CA LYS A 219 0.10 -8.95 -44.24
C LYS A 219 0.35 -7.86 -43.18
N TYR A 220 -0.65 -7.02 -42.93
CA TYR A 220 -0.58 -6.00 -41.88
C TYR A 220 -1.89 -5.90 -41.11
N TRP A 221 -1.82 -5.33 -39.90
CA TRP A 221 -2.98 -4.99 -39.10
C TRP A 221 -3.42 -3.55 -39.37
N LEU A 222 -4.70 -3.34 -39.59
CA LEU A 222 -5.33 -2.03 -39.70
C LEU A 222 -6.04 -1.72 -38.39
N CYS A 223 -5.59 -0.71 -37.67
CA CYS A 223 -6.28 -0.19 -36.50
C CYS A 223 -6.99 1.10 -36.87
N LYS A 224 -8.32 1.09 -36.86
CA LYS A 224 -9.14 2.27 -37.13
C LYS A 224 -9.43 3.00 -35.83
N MET A 225 -9.22 4.31 -35.83
CA MET A 225 -9.39 5.17 -34.67
C MET A 225 -10.15 6.44 -35.01
N ALA A 226 -10.75 7.07 -34.01
CA ALA A 226 -11.38 8.38 -34.15
C ALA A 226 -10.92 9.35 -33.06
N SER A 227 -10.90 10.65 -33.38
CA SER A 227 -10.75 11.71 -32.36
C SER A 227 -11.93 11.67 -31.38
N THR A 228 -11.70 12.08 -30.14
CA THR A 228 -12.73 12.06 -29.09
C THR A 228 -12.41 13.05 -27.97
N ASP A 229 -13.45 13.65 -27.38
CA ASP A 229 -13.32 14.53 -26.21
C ASP A 229 -13.47 13.78 -24.88
N ARG A 230 -13.80 12.47 -24.92
CA ARG A 230 -14.05 11.65 -23.71
C ARG A 230 -12.84 11.61 -22.77
N GLY A 231 -11.62 11.67 -23.30
CA GLY A 231 -10.40 11.71 -22.49
C GLY A 231 -10.33 12.95 -21.58
N LEU A 232 -10.75 14.11 -22.09
CA LEU A 232 -10.80 15.34 -21.33
C LEU A 232 -11.91 15.31 -20.26
N GLN A 233 -13.09 14.77 -20.61
CA GLN A 233 -14.18 14.59 -19.65
C GLN A 233 -13.75 13.75 -18.46
N ILE A 234 -13.03 12.65 -18.69
CA ILE A 234 -12.51 11.79 -17.61
C ILE A 234 -11.47 12.54 -16.76
N ALA A 235 -10.61 13.35 -17.38
CA ALA A 235 -9.65 14.17 -16.64
C ALA A 235 -10.38 15.22 -15.78
N ASP A 236 -11.39 15.90 -16.33
CA ASP A 236 -12.22 16.88 -15.61
C ASP A 236 -13.02 16.25 -14.47
N GLU A 237 -13.57 15.05 -14.67
CA GLU A 237 -14.24 14.27 -13.63
C GLU A 237 -13.26 13.95 -12.48
N TYR A 238 -12.04 13.53 -12.79
CA TYR A 238 -11.01 13.31 -11.78
C TYR A 238 -10.65 14.59 -11.03
N LEU A 239 -10.42 15.70 -11.75
CA LEU A 239 -10.15 17.01 -11.15
C LEU A 239 -11.32 17.44 -10.25
N THR A 240 -12.56 17.20 -10.67
CA THR A 240 -13.77 17.55 -9.92
C THR A 240 -13.91 16.69 -8.66
N LEU A 241 -13.62 15.39 -8.74
CA LEU A 241 -13.61 14.49 -7.58
C LEU A 241 -12.57 14.95 -6.55
N ARG A 242 -11.37 15.32 -7.02
CA ARG A 242 -10.31 15.87 -6.16
C ARG A 242 -10.64 17.26 -5.58
N ARG A 243 -11.37 18.12 -6.32
CA ARG A 243 -11.93 19.38 -5.75
C ARG A 243 -12.90 19.12 -4.62
N GLY A 244 -13.68 18.04 -4.67
CA GLY A 244 -14.58 17.67 -3.60
C GLY A 244 -13.85 17.31 -2.30
N GLU A 245 -12.63 16.80 -2.41
CA GLU A 245 -11.77 16.39 -1.27
C GLU A 245 -10.90 17.54 -0.73
N MET A 246 -10.61 18.53 -1.56
CA MET A 246 -9.86 19.75 -1.21
C MET A 246 -10.86 20.89 -1.02
N ALA A 247 -11.25 21.18 0.22
CA ALA A 247 -12.27 22.18 0.56
C ALA A 247 -12.06 23.53 -0.16
N ASN A 248 -12.79 23.73 -1.27
CA ASN A 248 -13.01 24.98 -2.01
C ASN A 248 -11.82 25.94 -2.15
N GLU A 249 -10.72 25.48 -2.74
CA GLU A 249 -9.68 26.35 -3.29
C GLU A 249 -9.24 25.89 -4.70
N LYS A 250 -8.64 26.82 -5.44
CA LYS A 250 -8.11 26.60 -6.79
C LYS A 250 -7.15 25.40 -6.76
N ILE A 251 -7.45 24.31 -7.48
CA ILE A 251 -6.58 23.12 -7.47
C ILE A 251 -5.17 23.52 -7.90
N ASP A 252 -4.22 23.27 -7.02
CA ASP A 252 -2.82 23.30 -7.38
C ASP A 252 -2.46 22.02 -8.15
N LEU A 253 -2.49 22.12 -9.49
CA LEU A 253 -2.15 20.98 -10.35
C LEU A 253 -0.72 20.48 -10.09
N VAL A 254 0.19 21.33 -9.61
CA VAL A 254 1.56 20.92 -9.29
C VAL A 254 1.56 19.89 -8.16
N ILE A 255 0.75 20.09 -7.13
CA ILE A 255 0.59 19.11 -6.05
C ILE A 255 -0.15 17.88 -6.56
N LEU A 256 -1.27 18.08 -7.26
CA LEU A 256 -2.11 16.99 -7.74
C LEU A 256 -1.37 16.01 -8.66
N PHE A 257 -0.44 16.50 -9.46
CA PHE A 257 0.38 15.65 -10.32
C PHE A 257 1.27 14.67 -9.55
N GLY A 258 1.84 15.13 -8.44
CA GLY A 258 2.61 14.25 -7.55
C GLY A 258 1.72 13.21 -6.88
N GLU A 259 0.47 13.58 -6.55
CA GLU A 259 -0.54 12.65 -6.03
C GLU A 259 -1.00 11.66 -7.09
N LEU A 260 -1.14 12.07 -8.35
CA LEU A 260 -1.48 11.19 -9.46
C LEU A 260 -0.40 10.13 -9.68
N LEU A 261 0.88 10.51 -9.61
CA LEU A 261 1.98 9.53 -9.64
C LEU A 261 1.86 8.51 -8.51
N TYR A 262 1.50 8.97 -7.32
CA TYR A 262 1.25 8.10 -6.18
C TYR A 262 0.06 7.16 -6.43
N ASP A 263 -1.07 7.68 -6.92
CA ASP A 263 -2.28 6.90 -7.24
C ASP A 263 -2.03 5.84 -8.32
N MET A 264 -1.14 6.13 -9.28
CA MET A 264 -0.72 5.19 -10.32
C MET A 264 0.26 4.11 -9.83
N GLY A 265 0.71 4.18 -8.58
CA GLY A 265 1.67 3.24 -8.01
C GLY A 265 3.15 3.59 -8.27
N GLU A 266 3.42 4.74 -8.88
CA GLU A 266 4.76 5.22 -9.22
C GLU A 266 5.40 5.96 -8.04
N TYR A 267 5.43 5.31 -6.87
CA TYR A 267 5.79 5.94 -5.57
C TYR A 267 7.17 6.60 -5.57
N LYS A 268 8.17 5.98 -6.20
CA LYS A 268 9.53 6.55 -6.30
C LYS A 268 9.56 7.82 -7.14
N LYS A 269 8.81 7.84 -8.25
CA LYS A 269 8.69 9.01 -9.12
C LYS A 269 7.95 10.13 -8.38
N SER A 270 6.86 9.81 -7.68
CA SER A 270 6.12 10.74 -6.83
C SER A 270 7.01 11.38 -5.76
N GLN A 271 7.75 10.55 -5.00
CA GLN A 271 8.67 11.03 -3.97
C GLN A 271 9.70 12.01 -4.55
N LYS A 272 10.42 11.60 -5.60
CA LYS A 272 11.45 12.43 -6.24
C LYS A 272 10.88 13.73 -6.77
N TYR A 273 9.68 13.67 -7.33
CA TYR A 273 8.97 14.85 -7.81
C TYR A 273 8.69 15.86 -6.69
N PHE A 274 8.15 15.42 -5.56
CA PHE A 274 7.92 16.31 -4.42
C PHE A 274 9.23 16.80 -3.77
N GLU A 275 10.28 15.98 -3.72
CA GLU A 275 11.61 16.39 -3.25
C GLU A 275 12.18 17.52 -4.12
N ASN A 276 12.01 17.45 -5.45
CA ASN A 276 12.42 18.53 -6.36
C ASN A 276 11.62 19.82 -6.12
N LEU A 277 10.34 19.71 -5.77
CA LEU A 277 9.49 20.87 -5.47
C LEU A 277 9.93 21.64 -4.20
N LEU A 278 10.66 21.00 -3.27
CA LEU A 278 11.19 21.66 -2.09
C LEU A 278 12.13 22.83 -2.43
N GLY A 279 12.78 22.83 -3.61
CA GLY A 279 13.61 23.96 -4.05
C GLY A 279 12.82 25.27 -4.22
N SER A 280 11.57 25.16 -4.65
CA SER A 280 10.68 26.32 -4.92
C SER A 280 9.54 26.49 -3.92
N ARG A 281 9.13 25.42 -3.23
CA ARG A 281 7.90 25.33 -2.41
C ARG A 281 8.16 24.71 -1.04
N ASN A 282 9.26 25.07 -0.37
CA ASN A 282 9.60 24.57 0.97
C ASN A 282 8.69 25.06 2.11
N THR A 283 7.75 25.97 1.84
CA THR A 283 6.74 26.42 2.81
C THR A 283 5.39 25.74 2.64
N ASP A 284 5.21 24.96 1.57
CA ASP A 284 3.93 24.32 1.25
C ASP A 284 3.81 22.97 1.99
N PRO A 285 2.87 22.82 2.93
CA PRO A 285 2.70 21.57 3.69
C PRO A 285 2.36 20.37 2.79
N ASN A 286 1.69 20.58 1.66
CA ASN A 286 1.29 19.50 0.77
C ASN A 286 2.48 18.83 0.08
N VAL A 287 3.58 19.57 -0.14
CA VAL A 287 4.82 19.01 -0.70
C VAL A 287 5.40 17.97 0.26
N TYR A 288 5.50 18.32 1.55
CA TYR A 288 5.99 17.40 2.58
C TYR A 288 5.05 16.21 2.80
N MET A 289 3.73 16.42 2.73
CA MET A 289 2.76 15.33 2.77
C MET A 289 2.93 14.36 1.59
N GLY A 290 3.13 14.88 0.37
CA GLY A 290 3.39 14.07 -0.81
C GLY A 290 4.63 13.17 -0.67
N ILE A 291 5.73 13.73 -0.15
CA ILE A 291 6.94 12.97 0.19
C ILE A 291 6.60 11.88 1.23
N ALA A 292 5.91 12.25 2.30
CA ALA A 292 5.59 11.35 3.40
C ALA A 292 4.66 10.19 2.98
N HIS A 293 3.64 10.45 2.13
CA HIS A 293 2.78 9.41 1.55
C HIS A 293 3.62 8.39 0.76
N ALA A 294 4.48 8.89 -0.14
CA ALA A 294 5.31 8.03 -0.97
C ALA A 294 6.32 7.21 -0.16
N GLN A 295 6.89 7.79 0.91
CA GLN A 295 7.80 7.10 1.83
C GLN A 295 7.09 6.02 2.65
N TYR A 296 5.89 6.31 3.16
CA TYR A 296 5.09 5.37 3.93
C TYR A 296 4.81 4.08 3.15
N ILE A 297 4.33 4.19 1.90
CA ILE A 297 4.06 3.01 1.07
C ILE A 297 5.32 2.22 0.73
N GLN A 298 6.47 2.90 0.66
CA GLN A 298 7.78 2.25 0.48
C GLN A 298 8.34 1.63 1.77
N GLY A 299 7.63 1.71 2.90
CA GLY A 299 8.06 1.18 4.20
C GLY A 299 9.06 2.06 4.96
N GLN A 300 9.28 3.29 4.51
CA GLN A 300 10.17 4.28 5.13
C GLN A 300 9.41 5.07 6.21
N ASN A 301 9.00 4.38 7.27
CA ASN A 301 8.07 4.95 8.27
C ASN A 301 8.69 6.09 9.09
N GLU A 302 9.97 6.01 9.44
CA GLU A 302 10.65 7.06 10.22
C GLU A 302 10.79 8.35 9.42
N GLU A 303 11.21 8.24 8.15
CA GLU A 303 11.32 9.37 7.23
C GLU A 303 9.94 9.98 6.95
N ALA A 304 8.90 9.14 6.80
CA ALA A 304 7.54 9.62 6.64
C ALA A 304 7.05 10.42 7.85
N ILE A 305 7.32 9.94 9.09
CA ILE A 305 6.97 10.67 10.32
C ILE A 305 7.67 12.04 10.34
N ILE A 306 8.95 12.10 9.98
CA ILE A 306 9.71 13.36 9.93
C ILE A 306 9.06 14.34 8.94
N ASN A 307 8.72 13.88 7.74
CA ASN A 307 8.09 14.73 6.73
C ASN A 307 6.68 15.17 7.11
N TYR A 308 5.85 14.32 7.72
CA TYR A 308 4.54 14.75 8.25
C TYR A 308 4.67 15.77 9.38
N LYS A 309 5.67 15.62 10.27
CA LYS A 309 5.94 16.64 11.28
C LYS A 309 6.39 17.95 10.66
N HIS A 310 7.23 17.91 9.64
CA HIS A 310 7.60 19.11 8.88
C HIS A 310 6.37 19.75 8.22
N ALA A 311 5.51 18.97 7.56
CA ALA A 311 4.24 19.46 7.01
C ALA A 311 3.42 20.19 8.09
N LEU A 312 3.27 19.59 9.27
CA LEU A 312 2.52 20.17 10.39
C LEU A 312 3.09 21.52 10.84
N THR A 313 4.41 21.71 10.81
CA THR A 313 5.04 23.01 11.14
C THR A 313 4.81 24.09 10.08
N LYS A 314 4.35 23.70 8.88
CA LYS A 314 4.11 24.59 7.73
C LYS A 314 2.63 24.87 7.50
N CYS A 315 1.73 24.17 8.18
CA CYS A 315 0.30 24.43 8.07
C CYS A 315 -0.10 25.77 8.67
N ASP A 316 -0.98 26.48 7.96
CA ASP A 316 -1.66 27.65 8.51
C ASP A 316 -2.70 27.21 9.55
N PRO A 317 -2.80 27.85 10.72
CA PRO A 317 -3.82 27.56 11.72
C PRO A 317 -5.27 27.63 11.19
N SER A 318 -5.54 28.37 10.13
CA SER A 318 -6.85 28.46 9.47
C SER A 318 -7.20 27.19 8.66
N GLU A 319 -6.21 26.41 8.22
CA GLU A 319 -6.38 25.17 7.46
C GLU A 319 -6.57 23.96 8.40
N PHE A 320 -7.61 24.01 9.24
CA PHE A 320 -7.83 22.97 10.25
C PHE A 320 -8.05 21.57 9.65
N LEU A 321 -8.66 21.47 8.46
CA LEU A 321 -8.86 20.18 7.77
C LEU A 321 -7.52 19.56 7.33
N LEU A 322 -6.60 20.37 6.81
CA LEU A 322 -5.27 19.91 6.41
C LEU A 322 -4.48 19.44 7.64
N THR A 323 -4.54 20.24 8.71
CA THR A 323 -3.95 19.90 10.00
C THR A 323 -4.51 18.57 10.54
N ALA A 324 -5.84 18.37 10.49
CA ALA A 324 -6.48 17.13 10.91
C ALA A 324 -6.03 15.92 10.06
N LYS A 325 -5.86 16.08 8.74
CA LYS A 325 -5.32 15.04 7.85
C LYS A 325 -3.91 14.63 8.23
N ILE A 326 -3.02 15.59 8.49
CA ILE A 326 -1.62 15.32 8.88
C ILE A 326 -1.57 14.60 10.23
N LEU A 327 -2.31 15.10 11.24
CA LEU A 327 -2.36 14.48 12.56
C LEU A 327 -2.94 13.05 12.50
N ARG A 328 -3.95 12.80 11.66
CA ARG A 328 -4.46 11.45 11.37
C ARG A 328 -3.38 10.52 10.83
N TYR A 329 -2.57 10.98 9.86
CA TYR A 329 -1.49 10.16 9.31
C TYR A 329 -0.37 9.90 10.33
N LEU A 330 -0.01 10.90 11.14
CA LEU A 330 0.92 10.71 12.26
C LEU A 330 0.38 9.68 13.26
N ALA A 331 -0.90 9.77 13.63
CA ALA A 331 -1.54 8.79 14.50
C ALA A 331 -1.44 7.36 13.92
N LEU A 332 -1.72 7.21 12.63
CA LEU A 332 -1.64 5.92 11.94
C LEU A 332 -0.21 5.36 11.93
N LEU A 333 0.78 6.18 11.60
CA LEU A 333 2.18 5.78 11.58
C LEU A 333 2.68 5.39 12.96
N TYR A 334 2.41 6.20 13.99
CA TYR A 334 2.83 5.89 15.35
C TYR A 334 2.20 4.62 15.90
N LYS A 335 0.95 4.32 15.53
CA LYS A 335 0.31 3.04 15.83
C LYS A 335 1.06 1.88 15.17
N PHE A 336 1.41 2.00 13.89
CA PHE A 336 2.14 0.94 13.18
C PHE A 336 3.57 0.76 13.71
N SER A 337 4.21 1.83 14.17
CA SER A 337 5.51 1.78 14.87
C SER A 337 5.40 1.31 16.33
N GLY A 338 4.21 0.92 16.82
CA GLY A 338 4.00 0.42 18.18
C GLY A 338 3.97 1.49 19.29
N GLN A 339 4.13 2.77 18.94
CA GLN A 339 4.08 3.91 19.87
C GLN A 339 2.62 4.35 20.10
N ASN A 340 1.84 3.46 20.73
CA ASN A 340 0.40 3.61 20.89
C ASN A 340 -0.02 4.85 21.71
N GLU A 341 0.81 5.29 22.67
CA GLU A 341 0.56 6.52 23.43
C GLU A 341 0.67 7.78 22.56
N MET A 342 1.72 7.85 21.74
CA MET A 342 1.87 8.95 20.77
C MET A 342 0.73 8.94 19.76
N SER A 343 0.35 7.76 19.27
CA SER A 343 -0.81 7.61 18.41
C SER A 343 -2.08 8.14 19.06
N LEU A 344 -2.33 7.80 20.33
CA LEU A 344 -3.48 8.27 21.10
C LEU A 344 -3.50 9.80 21.24
N ASN A 345 -2.36 10.43 21.48
CA ASN A 345 -2.24 11.88 21.58
C ASN A 345 -2.66 12.55 20.27
N TYR A 346 -2.10 12.13 19.14
CA TYR A 346 -2.47 12.66 17.82
C TYR A 346 -3.94 12.43 17.48
N VAL A 347 -4.48 11.25 17.77
CA VAL A 347 -5.92 10.97 17.63
C VAL A 347 -6.76 11.95 18.46
N THR A 348 -6.36 12.20 19.71
CA THR A 348 -7.07 13.11 20.61
C THR A 348 -7.01 14.55 20.10
N ASP A 349 -5.87 14.98 19.55
CA ASP A 349 -5.70 16.30 18.96
C ASP A 349 -6.57 16.48 17.70
N VAL A 350 -6.70 15.45 16.86
CA VAL A 350 -7.64 15.46 15.73
C VAL A 350 -9.07 15.67 16.24
N LEU A 351 -9.51 14.89 17.23
CA LEU A 351 -10.89 14.99 17.72
C LEU A 351 -11.21 16.37 18.30
N LYS A 352 -10.29 16.93 19.12
CA LYS A 352 -10.42 18.30 19.64
C LYS A 352 -10.51 19.34 18.52
N LEU A 353 -9.69 19.20 17.49
CA LEU A 353 -9.70 20.10 16.34
C LEU A 353 -11.00 20.00 15.53
N LEU A 354 -11.58 18.82 15.43
CA LEU A 354 -12.85 18.59 14.73
C LEU A 354 -14.09 18.92 15.57
N GLU A 355 -13.96 19.03 16.90
CA GLU A 355 -15.03 19.49 17.80
C GLU A 355 -15.14 21.02 17.84
N SER A 356 -14.03 21.73 17.65
CA SER A 356 -13.97 23.19 17.68
C SER A 356 -14.36 23.88 16.36
N ASN A 357 -14.65 23.11 15.31
CA ASN A 357 -14.92 23.61 13.96
C ASN A 357 -16.23 23.04 13.37
N GLU A 358 -16.80 23.72 12.37
CA GLU A 358 -18.04 23.28 11.70
C GLU A 358 -17.86 21.94 10.97
N LEU A 359 -18.95 21.16 10.94
CA LEU A 359 -18.95 19.83 10.34
C LEU A 359 -19.19 19.88 8.84
N SER A 360 -18.21 19.35 8.10
CA SER A 360 -18.28 19.06 6.68
C SER A 360 -18.26 17.55 6.47
N ASN A 361 -18.57 17.10 5.25
CA ASN A 361 -18.44 15.67 4.90
C ASN A 361 -16.99 15.17 5.11
N GLU A 362 -16.01 16.03 4.85
CA GLU A 362 -14.59 15.68 5.00
C GLU A 362 -14.17 15.60 6.47
N SER A 363 -14.59 16.55 7.32
CA SER A 363 -14.28 16.44 8.77
C SER A 363 -14.93 15.21 9.38
N ASN A 364 -16.13 14.84 8.92
CA ASN A 364 -16.80 13.62 9.33
C ASN A 364 -16.06 12.34 8.88
N ARG A 365 -15.49 12.31 7.67
CA ARG A 365 -14.64 11.19 7.21
C ARG A 365 -13.38 11.06 8.07
N ILE A 366 -12.67 12.17 8.30
CA ILE A 366 -11.46 12.16 9.17
C ILE A 366 -11.83 11.70 10.58
N ARG A 367 -12.97 12.15 11.12
CA ARG A 367 -13.48 11.70 12.42
C ARG A 367 -13.76 10.20 12.43
N ALA A 368 -14.39 9.66 11.40
CA ALA A 368 -14.64 8.23 11.25
C ALA A 368 -13.32 7.44 11.25
N ASP A 369 -12.35 7.83 10.43
CA ASP A 369 -11.04 7.18 10.33
C ASP A 369 -10.38 7.09 11.72
N VAL A 370 -10.28 8.23 12.40
CA VAL A 370 -9.66 8.33 13.73
C VAL A 370 -10.45 7.56 14.78
N ALA A 371 -11.78 7.57 14.70
CA ALA A 371 -12.63 6.80 15.61
C ALA A 371 -12.39 5.28 15.45
N THR A 372 -12.12 4.76 14.25
CA THR A 372 -11.80 3.33 14.07
C THR A 372 -10.42 2.93 14.61
N LEU A 373 -9.50 3.90 14.77
CA LEU A 373 -8.18 3.66 15.36
C LEU A 373 -8.23 3.54 16.88
N LEU A 374 -9.10 4.31 17.55
CA LEU A 374 -9.23 4.34 19.02
C LEU A 374 -9.42 2.96 19.66
N PRO A 375 -10.35 2.09 19.21
CA PRO A 375 -10.50 0.75 19.76
C PRO A 375 -9.21 -0.07 19.68
N GLN A 376 -8.47 0.08 18.59
CA GLN A 376 -7.25 -0.68 18.36
C GLN A 376 -6.16 -0.19 19.33
N ILE A 377 -5.99 1.13 19.44
CA ILE A 377 -5.01 1.76 20.36
C ILE A 377 -5.31 1.37 21.81
N TYR A 378 -6.55 1.51 22.28
CA TYR A 378 -6.91 1.15 23.66
C TYR A 378 -6.80 -0.34 23.95
N ASN A 379 -7.07 -1.21 22.96
CA ASN A 379 -6.80 -2.64 23.10
C ASN A 379 -5.30 -2.93 23.27
N PHE A 380 -4.42 -2.22 22.58
CA PHE A 380 -2.97 -2.34 22.76
C PHE A 380 -2.50 -1.81 24.10
N LEU A 381 -3.09 -0.71 24.58
CA LEU A 381 -2.82 -0.14 25.92
C LEU A 381 -3.44 -0.97 27.07
N GLY A 382 -4.14 -2.06 26.77
CA GLY A 382 -4.77 -2.92 27.77
C GLY A 382 -6.07 -2.40 28.38
N ASN A 383 -6.62 -1.31 27.84
CA ASN A 383 -7.87 -0.74 28.32
C ASN A 383 -9.04 -1.26 27.48
N GLY A 384 -9.47 -2.50 27.77
CA GLY A 384 -10.55 -3.17 27.04
C GLY A 384 -11.91 -2.46 27.15
N THR A 385 -12.19 -1.78 28.27
CA THR A 385 -13.47 -1.08 28.48
C THR A 385 -13.58 0.14 27.56
N LYS A 386 -12.56 0.99 27.52
CA LYS A 386 -12.51 2.11 26.56
C LYS A 386 -12.50 1.61 25.12
N ALA A 387 -11.80 0.50 24.84
CA ALA A 387 -11.77 -0.06 23.50
C ALA A 387 -13.17 -0.45 22.99
N LEU A 388 -14.03 -0.99 23.86
CA LEU A 388 -15.43 -1.29 23.54
C LEU A 388 -16.27 -0.03 23.34
N GLU A 389 -16.18 0.93 24.27
CA GLU A 389 -16.90 2.20 24.20
C GLU A 389 -16.62 2.95 22.87
N TYR A 390 -15.35 3.09 22.52
CA TYR A 390 -14.96 3.75 21.27
C TYR A 390 -15.31 2.91 20.03
N ALA A 391 -15.38 1.59 20.14
CA ALA A 391 -15.75 0.73 19.02
C ALA A 391 -17.20 0.95 18.61
N ASP A 392 -18.11 1.02 19.58
CA ASP A 392 -19.51 1.29 19.31
C ASP A 392 -19.72 2.75 18.88
N THR A 393 -18.98 3.69 19.47
CA THR A 393 -19.00 5.11 19.05
C THR A 393 -18.59 5.27 17.59
N ALA A 394 -17.46 4.66 17.17
CA ALA A 394 -16.97 4.71 15.80
C ALA A 394 -17.98 4.09 14.81
N LEU A 395 -18.56 2.94 15.17
CA LEU A 395 -19.56 2.28 14.34
C LEU A 395 -20.82 3.14 14.16
N ASN A 396 -21.27 3.82 15.21
CA ASN A 396 -22.43 4.71 15.13
C ASN A 396 -22.16 5.93 14.26
N ILE A 397 -20.98 6.55 14.39
CA ILE A 397 -20.57 7.67 13.53
C ILE A 397 -20.62 7.21 12.06
N ILE A 398 -19.94 6.12 11.72
CA ILE A 398 -19.85 5.65 10.32
C ILE A 398 -21.21 5.30 9.73
N LYS A 399 -22.11 4.68 10.52
CA LYS A 399 -23.50 4.41 10.09
C LYS A 399 -24.29 5.68 9.74
N THR A 400 -24.00 6.81 10.38
CA THR A 400 -24.69 8.07 10.07
C THR A 400 -24.10 8.78 8.86
N LEU A 401 -22.83 8.53 8.54
CA LEU A 401 -22.10 9.22 7.49
C LEU A 401 -22.24 8.57 6.11
N VAL A 402 -22.42 7.26 6.08
CA VAL A 402 -22.34 6.50 4.83
C VAL A 402 -23.55 5.59 4.67
N PRO A 403 -24.24 5.63 3.51
CA PRO A 403 -25.35 4.71 3.25
C PRO A 403 -24.84 3.27 3.20
N CYS A 404 -25.65 2.33 3.70
CA CYS A 404 -25.39 0.90 3.58
C CYS A 404 -25.81 0.41 2.18
N PRO A 405 -25.03 -0.45 1.50
CA PRO A 405 -23.76 -1.08 1.91
C PRO A 405 -22.50 -0.27 1.52
N HIS A 406 -21.51 -0.15 2.42
CA HIS A 406 -20.26 0.57 2.17
C HIS A 406 -19.05 -0.04 2.91
N LEU A 407 -17.84 0.09 2.33
CA LEU A 407 -16.60 -0.48 2.88
C LEU A 407 -16.16 0.13 4.22
N ASP A 408 -16.33 1.43 4.44
CA ASP A 408 -16.04 2.06 5.75
C ASP A 408 -16.83 1.39 6.90
N LEU A 409 -18.05 0.92 6.63
CA LEU A 409 -18.84 0.19 7.60
C LEU A 409 -18.22 -1.18 7.92
N VAL A 410 -17.58 -1.84 6.94
CA VAL A 410 -16.83 -3.10 7.13
C VAL A 410 -15.65 -2.88 8.07
N GLU A 411 -14.90 -1.80 7.91
CA GLU A 411 -13.75 -1.48 8.76
C GLU A 411 -14.16 -1.18 10.21
N ALA A 412 -15.26 -0.43 10.38
CA ALA A 412 -15.85 -0.15 11.69
C ALA A 412 -16.32 -1.43 12.40
N LEU A 413 -17.06 -2.28 11.68
CA LEU A 413 -17.52 -3.58 12.18
C LEU A 413 -16.35 -4.49 12.55
N THR A 414 -15.30 -4.51 11.72
CA THR A 414 -14.08 -5.31 11.97
C THR A 414 -13.34 -4.85 13.21
N SER A 415 -13.18 -3.52 13.38
CA SER A 415 -12.54 -2.93 14.56
C SER A 415 -13.35 -3.20 15.83
N SER A 416 -14.67 -3.10 15.74
CA SER A 416 -15.57 -3.44 16.84
C SER A 416 -15.53 -4.92 17.21
N ALA A 417 -15.56 -5.80 16.21
CA ALA A 417 -15.44 -7.24 16.43
C ALA A 417 -14.12 -7.61 17.12
N LEU A 418 -13.03 -6.92 16.80
CA LEU A 418 -11.73 -7.11 17.46
C LEU A 418 -11.80 -6.73 18.94
N ALA A 419 -12.44 -5.61 19.28
CA ALA A 419 -12.62 -5.17 20.66
C ALA A 419 -13.43 -6.18 21.48
N TYR A 420 -14.58 -6.64 20.98
CA TYR A 420 -15.37 -7.68 21.65
C TYR A 420 -14.61 -8.99 21.82
N ARG A 421 -13.86 -9.43 20.79
CA ARG A 421 -13.03 -10.65 20.89
C ARG A 421 -11.93 -10.53 21.95
N LYS A 422 -11.36 -9.33 22.13
CA LYS A 422 -10.34 -9.06 23.15
C LYS A 422 -10.95 -9.00 24.55
N ALA A 423 -12.18 -8.49 24.67
CA ALA A 423 -12.96 -8.49 25.91
C ALA A 423 -13.53 -9.89 26.29
N GLY A 424 -13.46 -10.87 25.39
CA GLY A 424 -13.95 -12.23 25.63
C GLY A 424 -15.38 -12.49 25.17
N ASP A 425 -16.09 -11.47 24.66
CA ASP A 425 -17.41 -11.66 24.05
C ASP A 425 -17.26 -12.10 22.58
N TYR A 426 -17.13 -13.41 22.40
CA TYR A 426 -16.96 -14.00 21.08
C TYR A 426 -18.24 -13.98 20.25
N ASN A 427 -19.42 -13.94 20.87
CA ASN A 427 -20.69 -13.91 20.15
C ASN A 427 -20.93 -12.54 19.52
N ALA A 428 -20.72 -11.45 20.26
CA ALA A 428 -20.76 -10.10 19.70
C ALA A 428 -19.70 -9.91 18.61
N SER A 429 -18.51 -10.47 18.79
CA SER A 429 -17.46 -10.47 17.76
C SER A 429 -17.91 -11.15 16.46
N LEU A 430 -18.53 -12.34 16.56
CA LEU A 430 -19.03 -13.10 15.42
C LEU A 430 -20.19 -12.38 14.70
N ASP A 431 -21.14 -11.79 15.45
CA ASP A 431 -22.23 -11.00 14.87
C ASP A 431 -21.69 -9.85 13.99
N ARG A 432 -20.74 -9.08 14.53
CA ARG A 432 -20.14 -7.95 13.81
C ARG A 432 -19.34 -8.41 12.59
N GLN A 433 -18.59 -9.51 12.67
CA GLN A 433 -17.87 -10.02 11.50
C GLN A 433 -18.77 -10.64 10.44
N THR A 434 -19.88 -11.26 10.83
CA THR A 434 -20.85 -11.82 9.87
C THR A 434 -21.49 -10.68 9.07
N LYS A 435 -21.88 -9.59 9.74
CA LYS A 435 -22.37 -8.37 9.06
C LYS A 435 -21.31 -7.75 8.14
N ALA A 436 -20.05 -7.70 8.56
CA ALA A 436 -18.95 -7.21 7.73
C ALA A 436 -18.77 -8.08 6.46
N LEU A 437 -18.85 -9.40 6.62
CA LEU A 437 -18.78 -10.37 5.52
C LEU A 437 -19.95 -10.22 4.53
N GLU A 438 -21.17 -10.01 5.03
CA GLU A 438 -22.36 -9.76 4.20
C GLU A 438 -22.21 -8.51 3.34
N ILE A 439 -21.72 -7.41 3.92
CA ILE A 439 -21.46 -6.17 3.17
C ILE A 439 -20.36 -6.39 2.11
N ILE A 440 -19.27 -7.07 2.46
CA ILE A 440 -18.20 -7.40 1.49
C ILE A 440 -18.78 -8.16 0.29
N LYS A 441 -19.61 -9.17 0.51
CA LYS A 441 -20.25 -9.96 -0.56
C LYS A 441 -21.20 -9.14 -1.43
N GLN A 442 -21.79 -8.08 -0.91
CA GLN A 442 -22.68 -7.19 -1.68
C GLN A 442 -21.90 -6.16 -2.53
N VAL A 443 -20.75 -5.70 -2.04
CA VAL A 443 -20.02 -4.56 -2.64
C VAL A 443 -18.85 -5.00 -3.50
N LEU A 444 -18.25 -6.15 -3.22
CA LEU A 444 -17.01 -6.61 -3.85
C LEU A 444 -17.20 -7.92 -4.62
N PRO A 445 -16.41 -8.17 -5.68
CA PRO A 445 -16.41 -9.44 -6.38
C PRO A 445 -16.04 -10.62 -5.47
N ASP A 446 -16.54 -11.82 -5.80
CA ASP A 446 -16.34 -13.05 -5.01
C ASP A 446 -14.86 -13.43 -4.79
N ASN A 447 -13.96 -13.00 -5.68
CA ASN A 447 -12.52 -13.24 -5.58
C ASN A 447 -11.74 -12.05 -5.01
N HIS A 448 -12.36 -11.20 -4.19
CA HIS A 448 -11.67 -10.07 -3.55
C HIS A 448 -10.98 -10.48 -2.24
N GLN A 449 -9.75 -10.01 -2.00
CA GLN A 449 -8.95 -10.35 -0.81
C GLN A 449 -9.64 -10.05 0.54
N TYR A 450 -10.55 -9.07 0.59
CA TYR A 450 -11.29 -8.73 1.82
C TYR A 450 -12.21 -9.85 2.27
N LEU A 451 -12.72 -10.67 1.35
CA LEU A 451 -13.49 -11.86 1.69
C LEU A 451 -12.65 -12.83 2.53
N GLY A 452 -11.40 -13.08 2.11
CA GLY A 452 -10.46 -13.92 2.84
C GLY A 452 -10.11 -13.36 4.22
N VAL A 453 -9.98 -12.03 4.36
CA VAL A 453 -9.71 -11.38 5.66
C VAL A 453 -10.88 -11.58 6.63
N ALA A 454 -12.10 -11.34 6.17
CA ALA A 454 -13.31 -11.49 7.00
C ALA A 454 -13.50 -12.93 7.47
N LEU A 455 -13.39 -13.91 6.56
CA LEU A 455 -13.48 -15.34 6.88
C LEU A 455 -12.41 -15.77 7.90
N ASN A 456 -11.16 -15.32 7.74
CA ASN A 456 -10.10 -15.60 8.70
C ASN A 456 -10.40 -15.00 10.09
N ASN A 457 -10.98 -13.80 10.16
CA ASN A 457 -11.37 -13.19 11.43
C ASN A 457 -12.51 -13.92 12.12
N ILE A 458 -13.49 -14.42 11.36
CA ILE A 458 -14.56 -15.31 11.87
C ILE A 458 -13.95 -16.61 12.42
N GLY A 459 -13.07 -17.26 11.65
CA GLY A 459 -12.36 -18.46 12.10
C GLY A 459 -11.57 -18.25 13.39
N LYS A 460 -10.88 -17.10 13.53
CA LYS A 460 -10.19 -16.72 14.76
C LYS A 460 -11.13 -16.50 15.95
N ALA A 461 -12.34 -16.01 15.73
CA ALA A 461 -13.34 -15.84 16.79
C ALA A 461 -13.87 -17.19 17.26
N TYR A 462 -14.20 -18.12 16.35
CA TYR A 462 -14.56 -19.49 16.69
C TYR A 462 -13.44 -20.24 17.43
N TYR A 463 -12.19 -20.10 16.99
CA TYR A 463 -11.03 -20.67 17.68
C TYR A 463 -10.94 -20.19 19.15
N LYS A 464 -11.21 -18.90 19.40
CA LYS A 464 -11.20 -18.33 20.75
C LYS A 464 -12.39 -18.78 21.60
N LYS A 465 -13.51 -19.12 20.98
CA LYS A 465 -14.67 -19.79 21.60
C LYS A 465 -14.42 -21.29 21.85
N CYS A 466 -13.26 -21.83 21.47
CA CYS A 466 -12.93 -23.26 21.51
C CYS A 466 -13.82 -24.13 20.61
N ASP A 467 -14.48 -23.53 19.62
CA ASP A 467 -15.25 -24.22 18.59
C ASP A 467 -14.33 -24.43 17.37
N TYR A 468 -13.52 -25.49 17.44
CA TYR A 468 -12.45 -25.72 16.47
C TYR A 468 -12.98 -26.18 15.10
N ASP A 469 -14.14 -26.84 15.05
CA ASP A 469 -14.73 -27.31 13.80
C ASP A 469 -15.20 -26.13 12.93
N ASN A 470 -15.93 -25.18 13.52
CA ASN A 470 -16.29 -23.95 12.81
C ASN A 470 -15.06 -23.10 12.49
N ALA A 471 -14.07 -23.05 13.38
CA ALA A 471 -12.83 -22.35 13.09
C ALA A 471 -12.14 -22.92 11.83
N ILE A 472 -11.99 -24.24 11.74
CA ILE A 472 -11.41 -24.93 10.57
C ILE A 472 -12.24 -24.63 9.32
N HIS A 473 -13.56 -24.73 9.40
CA HIS A 473 -14.46 -24.44 8.27
C HIS A 473 -14.22 -23.06 7.66
N TYR A 474 -14.24 -22.00 8.46
CA TYR A 474 -14.04 -20.63 7.97
C TYR A 474 -12.60 -20.33 7.55
N LEU A 475 -11.60 -20.92 8.23
CA LEU A 475 -10.19 -20.76 7.86
C LEU A 475 -9.86 -21.46 6.54
N ALA A 476 -10.47 -22.62 6.26
CA ALA A 476 -10.34 -23.31 4.98
C ALA A 476 -10.91 -22.48 3.83
N GLN A 477 -12.10 -21.89 4.01
CA GLN A 477 -12.67 -20.96 3.02
C GLN A 477 -11.79 -19.73 2.80
N SER A 478 -11.22 -19.16 3.86
CA SER A 478 -10.26 -18.04 3.74
C SER A 478 -9.04 -18.42 2.90
N LEU A 479 -8.48 -19.62 3.12
CA LEU A 479 -7.35 -20.13 2.36
C LEU A 479 -7.70 -20.35 0.88
N GLU A 480 -8.89 -20.86 0.58
CA GLU A 480 -9.40 -21.04 -0.79
C GLU A 480 -9.54 -19.70 -1.51
N VAL A 481 -10.16 -18.70 -0.86
CA VAL A 481 -10.27 -17.34 -1.41
C VAL A 481 -8.89 -16.77 -1.72
N TYR A 482 -7.92 -16.90 -0.82
CA TYR A 482 -6.57 -16.40 -1.08
C TYR A 482 -5.82 -17.17 -2.18
N ALA A 483 -6.10 -18.47 -2.35
CA ALA A 483 -5.55 -19.25 -3.47
C ALA A 483 -6.13 -18.79 -4.83
N ASN A 484 -7.40 -18.40 -4.85
CA ASN A 484 -8.05 -17.86 -6.06
C ASN A 484 -7.58 -16.43 -6.37
N VAL A 485 -7.39 -15.58 -5.35
CA VAL A 485 -6.86 -14.21 -5.52
C VAL A 485 -5.41 -14.25 -6.01
N TRP A 486 -4.59 -15.14 -5.45
CA TRP A 486 -3.18 -15.29 -5.79
C TRP A 486 -2.86 -16.75 -6.15
N PRO A 487 -2.88 -17.10 -7.44
CA PRO A 487 -2.57 -18.45 -7.91
C PRO A 487 -1.15 -18.95 -7.58
N GLY A 488 -0.23 -18.03 -7.24
CA GLY A 488 1.14 -18.33 -6.82
C GLY A 488 1.37 -18.29 -5.30
N TYR A 489 2.64 -18.20 -4.91
CA TYR A 489 3.02 -17.97 -3.51
C TYR A 489 2.66 -16.55 -3.09
N HIS A 490 1.95 -16.41 -1.97
CA HIS A 490 1.63 -15.11 -1.40
C HIS A 490 1.58 -15.17 0.12
N GLN A 491 2.29 -14.25 0.79
CA GLN A 491 2.46 -14.23 2.25
C GLN A 491 1.13 -14.30 3.02
N ARG A 492 0.05 -13.69 2.52
CA ARG A 492 -1.26 -13.71 3.20
C ARG A 492 -1.87 -15.11 3.34
N ARG A 493 -1.48 -16.09 2.50
CA ARG A 493 -1.93 -17.49 2.64
C ARG A 493 -1.36 -18.17 3.89
N ALA A 494 -0.21 -17.71 4.40
CA ALA A 494 0.39 -18.25 5.63
C ALA A 494 -0.46 -17.97 6.88
N ILE A 495 -1.31 -16.94 6.86
CA ILE A 495 -2.15 -16.55 8.01
C ILE A 495 -3.22 -17.61 8.32
N PRO A 496 -4.11 -18.01 7.39
CA PRO A 496 -5.08 -19.07 7.67
C PRO A 496 -4.41 -20.43 7.88
N LEU A 497 -3.31 -20.75 7.18
CA LEU A 497 -2.54 -21.99 7.40
C LEU A 497 -2.05 -22.10 8.85
N ASN A 498 -1.43 -21.04 9.38
CA ASN A 498 -1.02 -21.00 10.78
C ASN A 498 -2.20 -21.18 11.75
N HIS A 499 -3.36 -20.58 11.47
CA HIS A 499 -4.52 -20.76 12.34
C HIS A 499 -5.15 -22.15 12.24
N LEU A 500 -5.14 -22.78 11.06
CA LEU A 500 -5.52 -24.19 10.89
C LEU A 500 -4.61 -25.09 11.72
N GLY A 501 -3.29 -24.89 11.61
CA GLY A 501 -2.30 -25.61 12.44
C GLY A 501 -2.58 -25.47 13.93
N LYS A 502 -3.00 -24.27 14.40
CA LYS A 502 -3.41 -24.06 15.79
C LYS A 502 -4.68 -24.79 16.16
N CYS A 503 -5.67 -24.88 15.27
CA CYS A 503 -6.89 -25.64 15.54
C CYS A 503 -6.57 -27.12 15.74
N TYR A 504 -5.82 -27.73 14.81
CA TYR A 504 -5.40 -29.12 14.92
C TYR A 504 -4.50 -29.39 16.12
N TYR A 505 -3.58 -28.46 16.45
CA TYR A 505 -2.79 -28.55 17.68
C TYR A 505 -3.67 -28.61 18.94
N ARG A 506 -4.74 -27.80 19.00
CA ARG A 506 -5.69 -27.81 20.12
C ARG A 506 -6.60 -29.04 20.16
N LEU A 507 -6.78 -29.70 19.03
CA LEU A 507 -7.42 -31.01 18.92
C LEU A 507 -6.45 -32.18 19.21
N ASN A 508 -5.19 -31.87 19.54
CA ASN A 508 -4.08 -32.83 19.74
C ASN A 508 -3.72 -33.65 18.48
N ASP A 509 -4.13 -33.19 17.29
CA ASP A 509 -3.65 -33.75 16.01
C ASP A 509 -2.35 -33.02 15.61
N TYR A 510 -1.26 -33.43 16.25
CA TYR A 510 0.06 -32.82 16.07
C TYR A 510 0.61 -33.01 14.65
N ASN A 511 0.21 -34.08 13.94
CA ASN A 511 0.67 -34.34 12.59
C ASN A 511 0.02 -33.37 11.59
N GLN A 512 -1.30 -33.20 11.65
CA GLN A 512 -2.01 -32.18 10.86
C GLN A 512 -1.51 -30.77 11.20
N ALA A 513 -1.30 -30.49 12.49
CA ALA A 513 -0.76 -29.20 12.91
C ALA A 513 0.59 -28.91 12.26
N LEU A 514 1.50 -29.89 12.29
CA LEU A 514 2.82 -29.78 11.69
C LEU A 514 2.75 -29.57 10.18
N ASP A 515 1.88 -30.31 9.48
CA ASP A 515 1.69 -30.17 8.03
C ASP A 515 1.28 -28.73 7.66
N TYR A 516 0.26 -28.18 8.32
CA TYR A 516 -0.17 -26.80 8.07
C TYR A 516 0.90 -25.75 8.43
N TYR A 517 1.64 -25.94 9.52
CA TYR A 517 2.73 -25.02 9.86
C TYR A 517 3.88 -25.08 8.87
N LEU A 518 4.23 -26.27 8.36
CA LEU A 518 5.27 -26.42 7.34
C LEU A 518 4.84 -25.79 6.01
N GLN A 519 3.59 -25.94 5.60
CA GLN A 519 3.03 -25.23 4.44
C GLN A 519 3.08 -23.70 4.63
N ALA A 520 2.75 -23.19 5.82
CA ALA A 520 2.85 -21.76 6.13
C ALA A 520 4.31 -21.28 6.07
N MET A 521 5.26 -22.07 6.57
CA MET A 521 6.68 -21.76 6.56
C MET A 521 7.22 -21.71 5.13
N GLU A 522 6.89 -22.69 4.28
CA GLU A 522 7.26 -22.69 2.86
C GLU A 522 6.73 -21.44 2.14
N MET A 523 5.48 -21.05 2.43
CA MET A 523 4.86 -19.87 1.85
C MET A 523 5.65 -18.60 2.22
N LEU A 524 6.03 -18.46 3.49
CA LEU A 524 6.78 -17.29 3.99
C LEU A 524 8.22 -17.28 3.49
N GLU A 525 8.90 -18.43 3.40
CA GLU A 525 10.26 -18.53 2.88
C GLU A 525 10.39 -18.03 1.44
N LYS A 526 9.34 -18.22 0.63
CA LYS A 526 9.29 -17.78 -0.77
C LYS A 526 8.78 -16.35 -0.96
N THR A 527 8.22 -15.71 0.08
CA THR A 527 7.48 -14.44 -0.07
C THR A 527 7.96 -13.30 0.80
N VAL A 528 8.70 -13.57 1.89
CA VAL A 528 9.21 -12.55 2.80
C VAL A 528 10.68 -12.81 3.16
N SER A 529 11.36 -11.77 3.67
CA SER A 529 12.77 -11.85 4.08
C SER A 529 13.00 -12.86 5.21
N SER A 530 14.25 -13.32 5.37
CA SER A 530 14.65 -14.28 6.40
C SER A 530 14.36 -13.81 7.82
N ASN A 531 14.43 -12.51 8.05
CA ASN A 531 14.13 -11.88 9.32
C ASN A 531 12.65 -11.51 9.48
N HIS A 532 11.71 -11.93 8.64
CA HIS A 532 10.31 -11.52 8.85
C HIS A 532 9.68 -12.17 10.10
N THR A 533 8.97 -11.39 10.93
CA THR A 533 8.42 -11.85 12.22
C THR A 533 7.39 -12.97 12.10
N ASP A 534 6.60 -13.01 11.02
CA ASP A 534 5.68 -14.13 10.74
C ASP A 534 6.40 -15.47 10.57
N ARG A 535 7.66 -15.47 10.11
CA ARG A 535 8.48 -16.70 10.05
C ARG A 535 8.79 -17.18 11.46
N ALA A 536 9.22 -16.27 12.34
CA ALA A 536 9.51 -16.58 13.74
C ALA A 536 8.27 -17.15 14.44
N TYR A 537 7.09 -16.58 14.20
CA TYR A 537 5.83 -17.08 14.75
C TYR A 537 5.54 -18.52 14.34
N THR A 538 5.68 -18.82 13.04
CA THR A 538 5.44 -20.15 12.47
C THR A 538 6.44 -21.18 13.01
N VAL A 539 7.74 -20.83 12.97
CA VAL A 539 8.85 -21.63 13.50
C VAL A 539 8.67 -21.97 14.97
N LYS A 540 8.24 -20.99 15.77
CA LYS A 540 7.95 -21.19 17.20
C LYS A 540 6.77 -22.15 17.40
N ASN A 541 5.70 -22.06 16.60
CA ASN A 541 4.59 -23.02 16.70
C ASN A 541 5.01 -24.45 16.34
N ILE A 542 5.91 -24.62 15.36
CA ILE A 542 6.51 -25.94 15.04
C ILE A 542 7.28 -26.49 16.24
N GLY A 543 8.06 -25.63 16.92
CA GLY A 543 8.75 -26.02 18.16
C GLY A 543 7.80 -26.47 19.27
N GLU A 544 6.64 -25.82 19.43
CA GLU A 544 5.61 -26.23 20.40
C GLU A 544 5.03 -27.61 20.09
N VAL A 545 4.82 -27.94 18.80
CA VAL A 545 4.40 -29.28 18.38
C VAL A 545 5.45 -30.32 18.78
N TYR A 546 6.73 -30.09 18.49
CA TYR A 546 7.79 -31.03 18.86
C TYR A 546 7.97 -31.18 20.38
N LEU A 547 7.75 -30.11 21.16
CA LEU A 547 7.75 -30.18 22.63
C LEU A 547 6.65 -31.12 23.17
N ASP A 548 5.47 -31.13 22.56
CA ASP A 548 4.39 -32.03 22.98
C ASP A 548 4.53 -33.44 22.41
N LEU A 549 5.24 -33.61 21.30
CA LEU A 549 5.73 -34.91 20.83
C LEU A 549 6.94 -35.43 21.61
N LEU A 550 7.44 -34.68 22.61
CA LEU A 550 8.62 -34.99 23.42
C LEU A 550 9.95 -35.10 22.63
N ASP A 551 10.00 -34.55 21.42
CA ASP A 551 11.23 -34.40 20.63
C ASP A 551 11.93 -33.08 21.06
N PHE A 552 12.60 -33.16 22.21
CA PHE A 552 13.18 -31.99 22.86
C PHE A 552 14.28 -31.32 22.03
N ASP A 553 15.09 -32.10 21.31
CA ASP A 553 16.18 -31.57 20.48
C ASP A 553 15.65 -30.71 19.33
N LYS A 554 14.60 -31.19 18.63
CA LYS A 554 13.93 -30.37 17.60
C LYS A 554 13.24 -29.18 18.22
N ALA A 555 12.52 -29.34 19.33
CA ALA A 555 11.86 -28.22 20.01
C ALA A 555 12.85 -27.09 20.33
N LEU A 556 14.00 -27.42 20.95
CA LEU A 556 15.08 -26.46 21.23
C LEU A 556 15.62 -25.81 19.97
N THR A 557 15.82 -26.57 18.90
CA THR A 557 16.32 -26.07 17.61
C THR A 557 15.36 -25.03 17.02
N TYR A 558 14.07 -25.34 16.96
CA TYR A 558 13.05 -24.42 16.44
C TYR A 558 12.87 -23.19 17.34
N PHE A 559 12.85 -23.34 18.67
CA PHE A 559 12.76 -22.18 19.57
C PHE A 559 13.97 -21.25 19.47
N ARG A 560 15.19 -21.79 19.35
CA ARG A 560 16.40 -20.99 19.12
C ARG A 560 16.36 -20.27 17.77
N HIS A 561 15.84 -20.94 16.74
CA HIS A 561 15.68 -20.32 15.42
C HIS A 561 14.67 -19.15 15.45
N ALA A 562 13.49 -19.34 16.05
CA ALA A 562 12.53 -18.25 16.23
C ALA A 562 13.13 -17.08 17.03
N MET A 563 13.84 -17.39 18.11
CA MET A 563 14.51 -16.39 18.94
C MET A 563 15.53 -15.56 18.14
N ASN A 564 16.32 -16.19 17.28
CA ASN A 564 17.29 -15.47 16.45
C ASN A 564 16.59 -14.52 15.47
N ILE A 565 15.50 -14.95 14.83
CA ILE A 565 14.71 -14.07 13.96
C ILE A 565 14.13 -12.89 14.76
N TYR A 566 13.57 -13.13 15.95
CA TYR A 566 13.05 -12.05 16.79
C TYR A 566 14.15 -11.07 17.23
N LYS A 567 15.36 -11.57 17.54
CA LYS A 567 16.54 -10.76 17.91
C LYS A 567 17.06 -9.92 16.75
N GLU A 568 17.02 -10.42 15.52
CA GLU A 568 17.40 -9.63 14.33
C GLU A 568 16.44 -8.46 14.05
N ASN A 569 15.23 -8.48 14.63
CA ASN A 569 14.23 -7.42 14.51
C ASN A 569 14.16 -6.45 15.70
N THR A 570 15.10 -6.49 16.66
CA THR A 570 15.00 -5.70 17.90
C THR A 570 15.26 -4.19 17.75
N ARG A 571 15.12 -3.62 16.54
CA ARG A 571 15.33 -2.17 16.34
C ARG A 571 14.38 -1.30 17.18
N ASP A 572 13.19 -1.81 17.55
CA ASP A 572 12.15 -1.02 18.23
C ASP A 572 11.72 -1.52 19.63
N ASN A 573 12.49 -2.37 20.31
CA ASN A 573 12.08 -3.05 21.57
C ASN A 573 10.76 -3.86 21.52
N SER A 574 10.01 -3.81 20.42
CA SER A 574 8.68 -4.40 20.24
C SER A 574 8.67 -5.93 20.23
N THR A 575 9.79 -6.57 19.87
CA THR A 575 9.95 -8.02 19.86
C THR A 575 10.50 -8.58 21.18
N GLN A 576 10.81 -7.75 22.18
CA GLN A 576 11.31 -8.22 23.47
C GLN A 576 10.36 -9.23 24.16
N PRO A 577 9.02 -9.05 24.13
CA PRO A 577 8.10 -10.05 24.66
C PRO A 577 8.15 -11.40 23.94
N ASP A 578 8.38 -11.40 22.61
CA ASP A 578 8.46 -12.62 21.80
C ASP A 578 9.79 -13.36 22.03
N VAL A 579 10.90 -12.62 22.19
CA VAL A 579 12.19 -13.19 22.64
C VAL A 579 12.03 -13.85 24.01
N ALA A 580 11.38 -13.16 24.96
CA ALA A 580 11.06 -13.72 26.27
C ALA A 580 10.17 -14.98 26.15
N LYS A 581 9.20 -15.01 25.24
CA LYS A 581 8.39 -16.21 24.97
C LYS A 581 9.25 -17.39 24.51
N CYS A 582 10.29 -17.15 23.71
CA CYS A 582 11.21 -18.21 23.30
C CYS A 582 12.02 -18.74 24.50
N TYR A 583 12.53 -17.87 25.38
CA TYR A 583 13.19 -18.31 26.62
C TYR A 583 12.25 -19.13 27.52
N TYR A 584 11.00 -18.69 27.67
CA TYR A 584 9.97 -19.42 28.39
C TYR A 584 9.75 -20.83 27.81
N LEU A 585 9.60 -20.94 26.50
CA LEU A 585 9.37 -22.22 25.84
C LEU A 585 10.58 -23.16 25.96
N ILE A 586 11.80 -22.63 25.89
CA ILE A 586 13.03 -23.39 26.18
C ILE A 586 13.06 -23.83 27.65
N GLY A 587 12.68 -22.96 28.60
CA GLY A 587 12.56 -23.32 30.01
C GLY A 587 11.55 -24.45 30.24
N ARG A 588 10.43 -24.47 29.50
CA ARG A 588 9.47 -25.58 29.53
C ARG A 588 10.05 -26.90 29.01
N VAL A 589 10.94 -26.86 28.02
CA VAL A 589 11.66 -28.06 27.55
C VAL A 589 12.47 -28.64 28.70
N TYR A 590 13.32 -27.83 29.35
CA TYR A 590 14.15 -28.27 30.47
C TYR A 590 13.31 -28.77 31.65
N LEU A 591 12.20 -28.10 31.97
CA LEU A 591 11.31 -28.56 33.03
C LEU A 591 10.72 -29.94 32.71
N LYS A 592 10.30 -30.21 31.46
CA LYS A 592 9.83 -31.55 31.04
C LYS A 592 10.95 -32.60 31.03
N GLN A 593 12.20 -32.20 30.88
CA GLN A 593 13.38 -33.07 31.02
C GLN A 593 13.79 -33.30 32.48
N ASN A 594 13.03 -32.75 33.46
CA ASN A 594 13.35 -32.72 34.90
C ASN A 594 14.59 -31.88 35.26
N ASP A 595 15.09 -31.04 34.35
CA ASP A 595 16.15 -30.08 34.62
C ASP A 595 15.55 -28.78 35.17
N SER A 596 15.22 -28.84 36.47
CA SER A 596 14.55 -27.72 37.15
C SER A 596 15.47 -26.53 37.42
N GLU A 597 16.79 -26.71 37.32
CA GLU A 597 17.77 -25.65 37.52
C GLU A 597 17.82 -24.71 36.32
N HIS A 598 18.10 -25.24 35.12
CA HIS A 598 18.12 -24.43 33.90
C HIS A 598 16.72 -23.90 33.54
N ALA A 599 15.66 -24.67 33.84
CA ALA A 599 14.29 -24.19 33.66
C ALA A 599 14.01 -22.94 34.51
N LEU A 600 14.41 -22.96 35.79
CA LEU A 600 14.18 -21.83 36.70
C LEU A 600 14.93 -20.59 36.25
N GLU A 601 16.20 -20.70 35.85
CA GLU A 601 16.98 -19.57 35.35
C GLU A 601 16.28 -18.87 34.17
N LEU A 602 15.78 -19.66 33.22
CA LEU A 602 15.08 -19.15 32.04
C LEU A 602 13.70 -18.57 32.38
N PHE A 603 12.96 -19.16 33.32
CA PHE A 603 11.69 -18.59 33.76
C PHE A 603 11.87 -17.28 34.52
N LEU A 604 12.90 -17.15 35.35
CA LEU A 604 13.21 -15.89 36.04
C LEU A 604 13.67 -14.80 35.06
N LEU A 605 14.48 -15.16 34.05
CA LEU A 605 14.84 -14.24 32.97
C LEU A 605 13.59 -13.78 32.20
N THR A 606 12.72 -14.72 31.83
CA THR A 606 11.46 -14.43 31.13
C THR A 606 10.58 -13.50 31.98
N TRP A 607 10.43 -13.80 33.28
CA TRP A 607 9.65 -13.02 34.21
C TRP A 607 10.10 -11.56 34.21
N ASN A 608 11.41 -11.31 34.34
CA ASN A 608 11.97 -9.96 34.33
C ASN A 608 11.69 -9.21 33.02
N MET A 609 11.86 -9.88 31.88
CA MET A 609 11.60 -9.29 30.56
C MET A 609 10.11 -8.94 30.36
N TRP A 610 9.21 -9.86 30.73
CA TRP A 610 7.77 -9.62 30.62
C TRP A 610 7.26 -8.61 31.64
N GLN A 611 7.81 -8.55 32.85
CA GLN A 611 7.41 -7.58 33.86
C GLN A 611 7.72 -6.13 33.42
N SER A 612 8.79 -5.92 32.64
CA SER A 612 9.10 -4.62 32.06
C SER A 612 8.30 -4.29 30.80
N ALA A 613 7.82 -5.29 30.06
CA ALA A 613 7.27 -5.10 28.71
C ALA A 613 5.74 -5.31 28.61
N LEU A 614 5.13 -6.00 29.57
CA LEU A 614 3.70 -6.33 29.58
C LEU A 614 2.99 -5.58 30.72
N ILE A 615 1.68 -5.39 30.55
CA ILE A 615 0.82 -4.87 31.63
C ILE A 615 0.82 -5.87 32.80
N HIS A 616 0.81 -5.35 34.04
CA HIS A 616 0.99 -6.15 35.27
C HIS A 616 0.10 -7.40 35.39
N ASN A 617 -1.10 -7.39 34.79
CA ASN A 617 -2.03 -8.52 34.87
C ASN A 617 -2.10 -9.36 33.58
N HIS A 618 -1.04 -9.35 32.76
CA HIS A 618 -1.01 -10.10 31.51
C HIS A 618 -1.03 -11.63 31.75
N PRO A 619 -1.82 -12.44 31.02
CA PRO A 619 -1.89 -13.89 31.22
C PRO A 619 -0.55 -14.62 31.09
N ASP A 620 0.37 -14.13 30.26
CA ASP A 620 1.72 -14.71 30.16
C ASP A 620 2.54 -14.54 31.45
N LEU A 621 2.35 -13.45 32.22
CA LEU A 621 2.99 -13.30 33.53
C LEU A 621 2.48 -14.37 34.50
N ALA A 622 1.17 -14.63 34.54
CA ALA A 622 0.61 -15.70 35.39
C ALA A 622 1.17 -17.08 35.03
N LEU A 623 1.25 -17.40 33.72
CA LEU A 623 1.86 -18.64 33.22
C LEU A 623 3.33 -18.76 33.60
N CYS A 624 4.08 -17.66 33.55
CA CYS A 624 5.48 -17.63 33.96
C CYS A 624 5.62 -17.89 35.45
N ALA A 625 4.83 -17.23 36.30
CA ALA A 625 4.83 -17.47 37.75
C ALA A 625 4.45 -18.91 38.09
N GLU A 626 3.42 -19.46 37.45
CA GLU A 626 3.03 -20.88 37.59
C GLU A 626 4.22 -21.80 37.25
N SER A 627 4.93 -21.51 36.16
CA SER A 627 6.08 -22.30 35.72
C SER A 627 7.30 -22.16 36.65
N CYS A 628 7.55 -20.97 37.20
CA CYS A 628 8.52 -20.77 38.28
C CYS A 628 8.16 -21.62 39.50
N GLY A 629 6.88 -21.63 39.91
CA GLY A 629 6.39 -22.43 41.02
C GLY A 629 6.67 -23.92 40.83
N HIS A 630 6.39 -24.46 39.64
CA HIS A 630 6.71 -25.84 39.29
C HIS A 630 8.23 -26.13 39.30
N ALA A 631 9.06 -25.22 38.81
CA ALA A 631 10.51 -25.39 38.85
C ALA A 631 11.05 -25.40 40.30
N TYR A 632 10.52 -24.56 41.19
CA TYR A 632 10.85 -24.59 42.62
C TYR A 632 10.37 -25.87 43.30
N LEU A 633 9.19 -26.40 42.95
CA LEU A 633 8.74 -27.71 43.43
C LEU A 633 9.71 -28.84 43.03
N GLY A 634 10.21 -28.82 41.79
CA GLY A 634 11.20 -29.78 41.31
C GLY A 634 12.54 -29.70 42.08
N ARG A 635 12.85 -28.52 42.63
CA ARG A 635 14.00 -28.27 43.52
C ARG A 635 13.70 -28.53 45.00
N LEU A 636 12.48 -28.94 45.35
CA LEU A 636 11.99 -29.12 46.73
C LEU A 636 11.99 -27.82 47.57
N ASP A 637 12.06 -26.65 46.93
CA ASP A 637 11.91 -25.35 47.59
C ASP A 637 10.42 -24.97 47.64
N TYR A 638 9.72 -25.61 48.56
CA TYR A 638 8.28 -25.43 48.70
C TYR A 638 7.88 -24.01 49.11
N GLY A 639 8.75 -23.28 49.83
CA GLY A 639 8.49 -21.91 50.25
C GLY A 639 8.45 -20.96 49.05
N LYS A 640 9.44 -21.04 48.16
CA LYS A 640 9.43 -20.26 46.91
C LYS A 640 8.37 -20.73 45.93
N ALA A 641 8.09 -22.04 45.86
CA ALA A 641 6.99 -22.54 45.05
C ALA A 641 5.65 -21.90 45.45
N LEU A 642 5.35 -21.87 46.75
CA LEU A 642 4.14 -21.24 47.29
C LEU A 642 4.07 -19.74 46.98
N GLU A 643 5.20 -19.02 47.10
CA GLU A 643 5.29 -17.60 46.75
C GLU A 643 4.88 -17.36 45.28
N TYR A 644 5.42 -18.14 44.36
CA TYR A 644 5.14 -17.99 42.93
C TYR A 644 3.75 -18.46 42.52
N PHE A 645 3.22 -19.54 43.11
CA PHE A 645 1.82 -19.91 42.87
C PHE A 645 0.85 -18.83 43.39
N SER A 646 1.16 -18.20 44.52
CA SER A 646 0.37 -17.07 45.05
C SER A 646 0.42 -15.86 44.12
N LYS A 647 1.59 -15.54 43.54
CA LYS A 647 1.72 -14.50 42.50
C LYS A 647 0.89 -14.83 41.25
N ALA A 648 0.95 -16.09 40.78
CA ALA A 648 0.14 -16.53 39.64
C ALA A 648 -1.36 -16.38 39.92
N LEU A 649 -1.81 -16.75 41.13
CA LEU A 649 -3.20 -16.61 41.55
C LEU A 649 -3.65 -15.15 41.55
N ASP A 650 -2.87 -14.25 42.14
CA ASP A 650 -3.18 -12.81 42.18
C ASP A 650 -3.35 -12.22 40.77
N ILE A 651 -2.48 -12.63 39.84
CA ILE A 651 -2.56 -12.20 38.43
C ILE A 651 -3.80 -12.79 37.75
N TYR A 652 -4.12 -14.07 37.95
CA TYR A 652 -5.31 -14.68 37.36
C TYR A 652 -6.61 -14.08 37.91
N GLU A 653 -6.68 -13.75 39.20
CA GLU A 653 -7.86 -13.13 39.83
C GLU A 653 -8.06 -11.67 39.37
N LYS A 654 -6.98 -10.94 39.09
CA LYS A 654 -7.01 -9.54 38.62
C LYS A 654 -6.92 -9.40 37.09
N GLY A 655 -6.80 -10.50 36.37
CA GLY A 655 -6.59 -10.53 34.92
C GLY A 655 -7.85 -10.22 34.11
N LEU A 656 -7.66 -9.72 32.87
CA LEU A 656 -8.75 -9.38 31.93
C LEU A 656 -9.58 -10.60 31.48
N THR A 657 -9.04 -11.81 31.60
CA THR A 657 -9.74 -13.06 31.25
C THR A 657 -9.95 -13.88 32.51
N PHE A 658 -11.14 -13.80 33.09
CA PHE A 658 -11.53 -14.65 34.21
C PHE A 658 -11.58 -16.11 33.74
N ASN A 659 -10.71 -16.95 34.29
CA ASN A 659 -10.67 -18.38 34.00
C ASN A 659 -10.78 -19.17 35.30
N GLU A 660 -12.02 -19.43 35.70
CA GLU A 660 -12.38 -20.13 36.93
C GLU A 660 -11.65 -21.48 37.07
N ALA A 661 -11.55 -22.24 35.97
CA ALA A 661 -10.84 -23.52 35.97
C ALA A 661 -9.34 -23.36 36.31
N LYS A 662 -8.68 -22.35 35.74
CA LYS A 662 -7.26 -22.06 36.04
C LYS A 662 -7.07 -21.59 37.48
N ILE A 663 -7.97 -20.75 37.98
CA ILE A 663 -7.95 -20.29 39.37
C ILE A 663 -8.09 -21.47 40.34
N THR A 664 -9.02 -22.39 40.08
CA THR A 664 -9.20 -23.60 40.89
C THR A 664 -7.96 -24.49 40.88
N VAL A 665 -7.35 -24.72 39.70
CA VAL A 665 -6.10 -25.50 39.60
C VAL A 665 -4.98 -24.88 40.42
N ILE A 666 -4.80 -23.56 40.35
CA ILE A 666 -3.76 -22.86 41.14
C ILE A 666 -4.05 -22.90 42.64
N LYS A 667 -5.31 -22.77 43.06
CA LYS A 667 -5.71 -22.91 44.47
C LYS A 667 -5.36 -24.30 45.00
N ASN A 668 -5.66 -25.35 44.23
CA ASN A 668 -5.29 -26.71 44.58
C ASN A 668 -3.75 -26.87 44.69
N LEU A 669 -2.99 -26.33 43.73
CA LEU A 669 -1.51 -26.36 43.79
C LEU A 669 -0.95 -25.66 45.03
N ILE A 670 -1.56 -24.54 45.43
CA ILE A 670 -1.20 -23.83 46.66
C ILE A 670 -1.43 -24.70 47.89
N ASP A 671 -2.59 -25.36 47.97
CA ASP A 671 -2.94 -26.18 49.13
C ASP A 671 -2.08 -27.46 49.21
N ASP A 672 -1.84 -28.12 48.07
CA ASP A 672 -0.89 -29.24 47.97
C ASP A 672 0.52 -28.84 48.41
N THR A 673 0.97 -27.65 48.02
CA THR A 673 2.30 -27.14 48.39
C THR A 673 2.37 -26.84 49.89
N LYS A 674 1.31 -26.29 50.50
CA LYS A 674 1.24 -26.09 51.96
C LYS A 674 1.28 -27.41 52.71
N GLN A 675 0.59 -28.44 52.22
CA GLN A 675 0.64 -29.77 52.83
C GLN A 675 2.06 -30.34 52.81
N LYS A 676 2.77 -30.24 51.67
CA LYS A 676 4.18 -30.67 51.56
C LYS A 676 5.12 -29.92 52.51
N ILE A 677 4.90 -28.62 52.72
CA ILE A 677 5.66 -27.85 53.72
C ILE A 677 5.43 -28.44 55.12
N HIS A 678 4.19 -28.74 55.47
CA HIS A 678 3.84 -29.29 56.77
C HIS A 678 4.47 -30.68 56.99
N GLU A 679 4.36 -31.57 56.00
CA GLU A 679 4.97 -32.91 56.02
C GLU A 679 6.50 -32.86 56.12
N ASN A 680 7.15 -31.95 55.39
CA ASN A 680 8.60 -31.80 55.44
C ASN A 680 9.09 -31.28 56.80
N ASN A 681 8.34 -30.34 57.40
CA ASN A 681 8.64 -29.83 58.74
C ASN A 681 8.48 -30.93 59.81
N LEU A 682 7.46 -31.79 59.68
CA LEU A 682 7.24 -32.93 60.58
C LEU A 682 8.33 -34.00 60.46
N ASN A 683 8.89 -34.23 59.27
CA ASN A 683 9.97 -35.19 59.04
C ASN A 683 11.36 -34.64 59.43
N SER A 684 11.49 -33.33 59.63
CA SER A 684 12.73 -32.66 60.04
C SER A 684 12.88 -32.49 61.56
N LEU A 685 11.81 -32.76 62.31
CA LEU A 685 11.74 -32.82 63.77
C LEU A 685 11.96 -34.26 64.24
#